data_AF-A0AA86P2Z8-F1
#
_entry.id   AF-A0AA86P2Z8-F1
#
_cell.length_a   1.000
_cell.length_b   1.000
_cell.length_c   1.000
_cell.angle_alpha   90.00
_cell.angle_beta   90.00
_cell.angle_gamma   90.00
#
_symmetry.space_group_name_H-M   'P 1'
#
loop_
_entity.id
_entity.type
_entity.pdbx_description
1 polymer ?
#
loop_
_entity_poly.entity_id
_entity_poly.type
_entity_poly.pdbx_seq_one_letter_code
_entity_poly.pdbx_strand_id
1 'polypeptide(L)'
;MIFGEMFNKEIIPEWRQKYVNYNKLRQIIHEVQHIQSNIKENQNEQLIYLEMQDQHLWTQIVTDLQNMNQFYEHQMNKMQTMSNNTVALSQELLNDKKQIVTIKNNMFEEYKSLIMLENYILLNIQALNKIVRDRDNSTQYLFNGQEKLQTLLNECKNLINGQQIVAEKLLLENSYSLVFKVSQQQAKQQLIQYVTPEKDTFAYCQKSSTKFGLSVGFQYILAIYSLQVIIFPLLNKGYSSVFQNHILLVKYLRLQFCLCFFAVILGYNTRIYEKRQINYIFIFEICPSKVIASYRTHVRLCLNYVCMLSVSTILTIVKLHQLSDHYNELPPLIFKQLTMTLASCLPLWLIVAFPVFVLFMYVVVQSCYWNKIQNGIFKYIVTILGKQCLPWKFNVTFPVFFFGDQFTSISVLFADMCQLVIGQQVDWLMCIAFNFPSLVRVIQSVKRYYEAKQAYPHLVNAAKLSSAFFSSCMYLNVVRTHKWLLNLVIIGRVYETSFKIYWDIIEDWALLSGGLGARVFKSKPHTWQNKYICRRPSAFKTQVLVFAIVNNILLRSLWIYSFYSTHLFTKTFWYQTFCIFLEITRKCIWNAIRMDNQQATNCEDFANTRFIPVTLSLNERARLKHKMEEINEFKGRRMSLVRRTDKLLGQMQPVKQSMKVFVDYQTVELVKHTQVTLDSGL
;
A
#
# COMPACT_ATOMS: atom_id res chain seq x y z
N MET A 1 13.28 21.13 4.39
CA MET A 1 12.08 20.25 4.33
C MET A 1 12.34 18.96 3.55
N ILE A 2 12.70 19.02 2.26
CA ILE A 2 12.68 17.87 1.32
C ILE A 2 13.39 16.57 1.77
N PHE A 3 14.54 16.63 2.46
CA PHE A 3 15.20 15.39 2.92
C PHE A 3 14.40 14.64 3.99
N GLY A 4 13.70 15.31 4.90
CA GLY A 4 12.87 14.62 5.89
C GLY A 4 11.73 13.84 5.23
N GLU A 5 11.17 14.37 4.15
CA GLU A 5 10.15 13.67 3.34
C GLU A 5 10.76 12.52 2.54
N MET A 6 11.96 12.70 1.95
CA MET A 6 12.71 11.64 1.27
C MET A 6 13.03 10.49 2.22
N PHE A 7 13.63 10.77 3.38
CA PHE A 7 14.03 9.77 4.37
C PHE A 7 12.84 8.92 4.82
N ASN A 8 11.72 9.56 5.19
CA ASN A 8 10.48 8.85 5.53
C ASN A 8 9.86 8.07 4.35
N LYS A 9 10.16 8.44 3.10
CA LYS A 9 9.73 7.73 1.90
C LYS A 9 10.61 6.52 1.58
N GLU A 10 11.91 6.60 1.84
CA GLU A 10 12.93 5.59 1.48
C GLU A 10 13.20 4.58 2.61
N ILE A 11 12.79 4.89 3.85
CA ILE A 11 12.73 3.93 4.97
C ILE A 11 11.99 2.65 4.58
N ILE A 12 12.62 1.51 4.86
CA ILE A 12 12.01 0.18 4.84
C ILE A 12 10.93 0.12 5.92
N PRO A 13 9.63 -0.08 5.59
CA PRO A 13 8.54 -0.02 6.55
C PRO A 13 8.69 -0.99 7.73
N GLU A 14 9.21 -2.19 7.46
CA GLU A 14 9.47 -3.25 8.44
C GLU A 14 10.54 -2.85 9.45
N TRP A 15 11.50 -2.02 9.05
CA TRP A 15 12.64 -1.60 9.87
C TRP A 15 12.50 -0.17 10.39
N ARG A 16 11.34 0.48 10.23
CA ARG A 16 11.12 1.90 10.56
C ARG A 16 11.58 2.29 11.98
N GLN A 17 11.42 1.42 12.97
CA GLN A 17 11.85 1.65 14.36
C GLN A 17 13.36 1.51 14.59
N LYS A 18 14.11 1.04 13.59
CA LYS A 18 15.57 0.81 13.61
C LYS A 18 16.34 1.89 12.86
N TYR A 19 15.67 2.79 12.16
CA TYR A 19 16.29 3.97 11.57
C TYR A 19 16.46 5.08 12.61
N VAL A 20 17.46 5.94 12.38
CA VAL A 20 17.68 7.20 13.12
C VAL A 20 16.39 8.00 13.22
N ASN A 21 16.06 8.53 14.40
CA ASN A 21 14.88 9.38 14.56
C ASN A 21 15.14 10.81 14.06
N TYR A 22 15.27 10.95 12.74
CA TYR A 22 15.60 12.20 12.06
C TYR A 22 14.64 13.35 12.44
N ASN A 23 13.37 13.06 12.71
CA ASN A 23 12.41 14.07 13.16
C ASN A 23 12.74 14.59 14.57
N LYS A 24 13.05 13.70 15.53
CA LYS A 24 13.46 14.09 16.89
C LYS A 24 14.77 14.88 16.88
N LEU A 25 15.80 14.38 16.18
CA LEU A 25 17.08 15.08 16.06
C LEU A 25 16.92 16.48 15.43
N ARG A 26 16.01 16.61 14.47
CA ARG A 26 15.70 17.90 13.84
C ARG A 26 14.84 18.82 14.71
N GLN A 27 14.06 18.32 15.67
CA GLN A 27 13.39 19.15 16.68
C GLN A 27 14.44 19.80 17.60
N ILE A 28 15.41 19.03 18.10
CA ILE A 28 16.52 19.55 18.92
C ILE A 28 17.27 20.68 18.18
N ILE A 29 17.59 20.50 16.90
CA ILE A 29 18.21 21.56 16.08
C ILE A 29 17.33 22.80 15.94
N HIS A 30 16.01 22.64 15.77
CA HIS A 30 15.08 23.79 15.69
C HIS A 30 14.95 24.53 17.03
N GLU A 31 15.00 23.82 18.15
CA GLU A 31 15.02 24.42 19.49
C GLU A 31 16.30 25.24 19.70
N VAL A 32 17.46 24.71 19.35
CA VAL A 32 18.75 25.43 19.32
C VAL A 32 18.67 26.70 18.46
N GLN A 33 18.12 26.63 17.25
CA GLN A 33 17.94 27.79 16.37
C GLN A 33 16.99 28.85 16.97
N HIS A 34 15.87 28.41 17.56
CA HIS A 34 14.88 29.31 18.15
C HIS A 34 15.44 30.08 19.35
N ILE A 35 16.27 29.41 20.18
CA ILE A 35 16.93 30.05 21.33
C ILE A 35 17.90 31.13 20.86
N GLN A 36 18.71 30.86 19.83
CA GLN A 36 19.62 31.87 19.27
C GLN A 36 18.91 33.08 18.64
N SER A 37 17.70 32.90 18.09
CA SER A 37 16.93 34.04 17.57
C SER A 37 16.32 34.92 18.66
N ASN A 38 16.15 34.42 19.89
CA ASN A 38 15.58 35.16 21.01
C ASN A 38 16.69 35.79 21.87
N ILE A 39 17.37 36.80 21.30
CA ILE A 39 18.46 37.52 21.95
C ILE A 39 17.89 38.47 23.03
N LYS A 40 18.06 38.13 24.31
CA LYS A 40 17.95 39.08 25.43
C LYS A 40 19.01 38.82 26.51
N GLU A 41 19.94 39.77 26.57
CA GLU A 41 20.71 40.25 27.75
C GLU A 41 21.62 39.30 28.56
N ASN A 42 21.47 37.97 28.56
CA ASN A 42 22.33 37.09 29.37
C ASN A 42 23.09 36.02 28.55
N GLN A 43 24.28 36.37 28.05
CA GLN A 43 25.05 35.52 27.11
C GLN A 43 25.57 34.20 27.72
N ASN A 44 25.95 34.20 29.00
CA ASN A 44 26.54 33.02 29.65
C ASN A 44 25.51 31.90 29.90
N GLU A 45 24.30 32.24 30.35
CA GLU A 45 23.22 31.25 30.54
C GLU A 45 22.77 30.63 29.20
N GLN A 46 22.75 31.43 28.13
CA GLN A 46 22.46 30.93 26.79
C GLN A 46 23.54 29.96 26.27
N LEU A 47 24.83 30.24 26.50
CA LEU A 47 25.93 29.33 26.14
C LEU A 47 25.80 27.98 26.86
N ILE A 48 25.58 27.99 28.18
CA ILE A 48 25.36 26.76 28.97
C ILE A 48 24.17 25.95 28.42
N TYR A 49 23.04 26.60 28.12
CA TYR A 49 21.87 25.91 27.59
C TYR A 49 22.11 25.36 26.18
N LEU A 50 22.85 26.06 25.32
CA LEU A 50 23.24 25.59 23.99
C LEU A 50 24.17 24.36 24.09
N GLU A 51 25.12 24.35 25.02
CA GLU A 51 25.99 23.19 25.29
C GLU A 51 25.18 21.99 25.81
N MET A 52 24.23 22.20 26.73
CA MET A 52 23.33 21.15 27.20
C MET A 52 22.49 20.53 26.06
N GLN A 53 21.99 21.35 25.13
CA GLN A 53 21.24 20.86 23.97
C GLN A 53 22.14 20.14 22.95
N ASP A 54 23.38 20.59 22.73
CA ASP A 54 24.34 19.88 21.88
C ASP A 54 24.76 18.54 22.50
N GLN A 55 24.99 18.49 23.82
CA GLN A 55 25.20 17.24 24.55
C GLN A 55 24.00 16.29 24.44
N HIS A 56 22.76 16.81 24.54
CA HIS A 56 21.56 16.00 24.33
C HIS A 56 21.49 15.45 22.89
N LEU A 57 21.80 16.27 21.89
CA LEU A 57 21.87 15.85 20.49
C LEU A 57 22.91 14.73 20.28
N TRP A 58 24.13 14.89 20.81
CA TRP A 58 25.18 13.87 20.71
C TRP A 58 24.80 12.58 21.44
N THR A 59 24.18 12.67 22.62
CA THR A 59 23.71 11.51 23.38
C THR A 59 22.67 10.72 22.58
N GLN A 60 21.74 11.41 21.91
CA GLN A 60 20.78 10.76 21.02
C GLN A 60 21.44 10.17 19.77
N ILE A 61 22.43 10.85 19.16
CA ILE A 61 23.19 10.34 18.01
C ILE A 61 23.95 9.05 18.37
N VAL A 62 24.63 9.02 19.52
CA VAL A 62 25.34 7.81 20.01
C VAL A 62 24.35 6.68 20.29
N THR A 63 23.21 6.99 20.92
CA THR A 63 22.14 6.00 21.17
C THR A 63 21.59 5.43 19.86
N ASP A 64 21.31 6.28 18.87
CA ASP A 64 20.83 5.85 17.55
C ASP A 64 21.92 5.01 16.83
N LEU A 65 23.19 5.41 16.87
CA LEU A 65 24.33 4.64 16.32
C LEU A 65 24.45 3.23 16.93
N GLN A 66 24.38 3.11 18.26
CA GLN A 66 24.44 1.81 18.95
C GLN A 66 23.27 0.91 18.55
N ASN A 67 22.04 1.45 18.52
CA ASN A 67 20.85 0.71 18.08
C ASN A 67 20.97 0.21 16.62
N MET A 68 21.60 1.01 15.75
CA MET A 68 21.85 0.63 14.37
C MET A 68 22.93 -0.44 14.23
N ASN A 69 24.03 -0.36 14.98
CA ASN A 69 25.07 -1.37 14.94
C ASN A 69 24.55 -2.73 15.45
N GLN A 70 23.83 -2.76 16.57
CA GLN A 70 23.19 -3.97 17.07
C GLN A 70 22.20 -4.58 16.07
N PHE A 71 21.41 -3.74 15.38
CA PHE A 71 20.48 -4.22 14.36
C PHE A 71 21.22 -4.75 13.12
N TYR A 72 22.27 -4.06 12.68
CA TYR A 72 23.14 -4.47 11.59
C TYR A 72 23.75 -5.86 11.84
N GLU A 73 24.42 -6.04 12.97
CA GLU A 73 25.07 -7.30 13.36
C GLU A 73 24.06 -8.46 13.44
N HIS A 74 22.88 -8.21 14.04
CA HIS A 74 21.82 -9.22 14.11
C HIS A 74 21.30 -9.64 12.73
N GLN A 75 21.05 -8.69 11.82
CA GLN A 75 20.62 -9.03 10.45
C GLN A 75 21.75 -9.68 9.64
N MET A 76 22.99 -9.25 9.82
CA MET A 76 24.14 -9.83 9.14
C MET A 76 24.31 -11.31 9.53
N ASN A 77 24.37 -11.62 10.83
CA ASN A 77 24.49 -13.00 11.33
C ASN A 77 23.34 -13.90 10.84
N LYS A 78 22.11 -13.37 10.82
CA LYS A 78 20.94 -14.07 10.27
C LYS A 78 21.11 -14.36 8.77
N MET A 79 21.55 -13.39 7.98
CA MET A 79 21.78 -13.58 6.55
C MET A 79 22.92 -14.55 6.25
N GLN A 80 24.03 -14.51 6.99
CA GLN A 80 25.13 -15.48 6.83
C GLN A 80 24.68 -16.91 7.12
N THR A 81 23.84 -17.09 8.15
CA THR A 81 23.26 -18.41 8.47
C THR A 81 22.35 -18.91 7.34
N MET A 82 21.51 -18.04 6.76
CA MET A 82 20.66 -18.41 5.62
C MET A 82 21.49 -18.69 4.35
N SER A 83 22.44 -17.82 4.03
CA SER A 83 23.41 -17.94 2.93
C SER A 83 24.11 -19.30 2.96
N ASN A 84 24.76 -19.64 4.08
CA ASN A 84 25.44 -20.92 4.27
C ASN A 84 24.52 -22.13 4.09
N ASN A 85 23.30 -22.08 4.66
CA ASN A 85 22.32 -23.15 4.49
C ASN A 85 21.86 -23.30 3.04
N THR A 86 21.57 -22.21 2.34
CA THR A 86 21.16 -22.21 0.92
C THR A 86 22.31 -22.67 0.02
N VAL A 87 23.55 -22.34 0.35
CA VAL A 87 24.75 -22.78 -0.39
C VAL A 87 24.98 -24.28 -0.21
N ALA A 88 24.95 -24.80 1.03
CA ALA A 88 25.06 -26.24 1.30
C ALA A 88 23.96 -27.04 0.60
N LEU A 89 22.69 -26.59 0.75
CA LEU A 89 21.53 -27.16 0.06
C LEU A 89 21.70 -27.14 -1.47
N SER A 90 22.34 -26.11 -2.02
CA SER A 90 22.61 -26.00 -3.45
C SER A 90 23.70 -26.94 -3.98
N GLN A 91 24.63 -27.37 -3.12
CA GLN A 91 25.66 -28.35 -3.45
C GLN A 91 25.09 -29.78 -3.41
N GLU A 92 24.23 -30.10 -2.44
CA GLU A 92 23.61 -31.41 -2.29
C GLU A 92 22.57 -31.73 -3.39
N LEU A 93 21.80 -30.73 -3.85
CA LEU A 93 20.55 -30.95 -4.60
C LEU A 93 20.60 -30.54 -6.08
N LEU A 94 21.79 -30.58 -6.69
CA LEU A 94 22.03 -30.27 -8.11
C LEU A 94 21.15 -31.03 -9.12
N ASN A 95 20.51 -32.13 -8.71
CA ASN A 95 19.73 -33.01 -9.60
C ASN A 95 18.18 -32.90 -9.46
N ASP A 96 17.63 -32.27 -8.41
CA ASP A 96 16.17 -32.15 -8.24
C ASP A 96 15.62 -30.84 -8.83
N LYS A 97 14.98 -30.94 -10.01
CA LYS A 97 14.37 -29.81 -10.72
C LYS A 97 13.32 -29.03 -9.93
N LYS A 98 12.64 -29.62 -8.93
CA LYS A 98 11.71 -28.88 -8.06
C LYS A 98 12.46 -28.06 -7.01
N GLN A 99 13.50 -28.64 -6.41
CA GLN A 99 14.26 -27.98 -5.35
C GLN A 99 15.16 -26.86 -5.91
N ILE A 100 15.71 -27.02 -7.12
CA ILE A 100 16.44 -25.97 -7.83
C ILE A 100 15.63 -24.67 -7.97
N VAL A 101 14.31 -24.74 -8.22
CA VAL A 101 13.44 -23.56 -8.29
C VAL A 101 13.27 -22.89 -6.92
N THR A 102 13.22 -23.68 -5.84
CA THR A 102 13.16 -23.18 -4.46
C THR A 102 14.48 -22.50 -4.08
N ILE A 103 15.62 -23.17 -4.30
CA ILE A 103 16.97 -22.64 -4.08
C ILE A 103 17.17 -21.32 -4.84
N LYS A 104 16.72 -21.26 -6.11
CA LYS A 104 16.75 -20.03 -6.91
C LYS A 104 16.01 -18.87 -6.24
N ASN A 105 14.82 -19.12 -5.70
CA ASN A 105 14.03 -18.09 -5.03
C ASN A 105 14.63 -17.68 -3.67
N ASN A 106 15.28 -18.61 -2.96
CA ASN A 106 15.99 -18.31 -1.72
C ASN A 106 17.17 -17.37 -1.99
N MET A 107 18.06 -17.74 -2.92
CA MET A 107 19.21 -16.90 -3.33
C MET A 107 18.78 -15.50 -3.79
N PHE A 108 17.65 -15.39 -4.51
CA PHE A 108 17.09 -14.09 -4.90
C PHE A 108 16.63 -13.24 -3.70
N GLU A 109 15.96 -13.82 -2.71
CA GLU A 109 15.50 -13.08 -1.53
C GLU A 109 16.65 -12.77 -0.55
N GLU A 110 17.68 -13.61 -0.47
CA GLU A 110 18.91 -13.39 0.31
C GLU A 110 19.74 -12.23 -0.25
N TYR A 111 20.04 -12.26 -1.55
CA TYR A 111 20.78 -11.19 -2.25
C TYR A 111 20.06 -9.83 -2.13
N LYS A 112 18.73 -9.87 -2.16
CA LYS A 112 17.86 -8.73 -1.96
C LYS A 112 17.88 -8.21 -0.52
N SER A 113 17.92 -9.07 0.50
CA SER A 113 18.08 -8.63 1.90
C SER A 113 19.46 -8.01 2.18
N LEU A 114 20.51 -8.45 1.49
CA LEU A 114 21.82 -7.79 1.54
C LEU A 114 21.75 -6.37 0.95
N ILE A 115 21.01 -6.17 -0.15
CA ILE A 115 20.75 -4.83 -0.72
C ILE A 115 19.86 -3.99 0.21
N MET A 116 18.93 -4.57 0.98
CA MET A 116 18.21 -3.81 2.03
C MET A 116 19.16 -3.26 3.08
N LEU A 117 20.05 -4.12 3.60
CA LEU A 117 20.92 -3.78 4.72
C LEU A 117 21.92 -2.68 4.32
N GLU A 118 22.48 -2.79 3.11
CA GLU A 118 23.27 -1.74 2.48
C GLU A 118 22.52 -0.40 2.37
N ASN A 119 21.29 -0.42 1.83
CA ASN A 119 20.47 0.81 1.73
C ASN A 119 20.12 1.39 3.12
N TYR A 120 19.86 0.54 4.11
CA TYR A 120 19.60 0.95 5.50
C TYR A 120 20.81 1.67 6.10
N ILE A 121 22.02 1.12 5.94
CA ILE A 121 23.28 1.77 6.39
C ILE A 121 23.45 3.12 5.70
N LEU A 122 23.36 3.15 4.36
CA LEU A 122 23.54 4.36 3.56
C LEU A 122 22.55 5.47 3.93
N LEU A 123 21.26 5.15 4.06
CA LEU A 123 20.22 6.11 4.43
C LEU A 123 20.45 6.70 5.83
N ASN A 124 20.83 5.88 6.80
CA ASN A 124 21.08 6.34 8.16
C ASN A 124 22.35 7.19 8.27
N ILE A 125 23.45 6.78 7.63
CA ILE A 125 24.69 7.57 7.57
C ILE A 125 24.42 8.91 6.87
N GLN A 126 23.66 8.93 5.77
CA GLN A 126 23.23 10.18 5.13
C GLN A 126 22.38 11.06 6.05
N ALA A 127 21.47 10.47 6.84
CA ALA A 127 20.65 11.20 7.81
C ALA A 127 21.49 11.81 8.94
N LEU A 128 22.45 11.07 9.52
CA LEU A 128 23.36 11.58 10.54
C LEU A 128 24.29 12.67 10.00
N ASN A 129 24.95 12.42 8.86
CA ASN A 129 25.79 13.41 8.18
C ASN A 129 25.03 14.72 7.94
N LYS A 130 23.74 14.61 7.59
CA LYS A 130 22.87 15.76 7.39
C LYS A 130 22.48 16.45 8.71
N ILE A 131 22.08 15.70 9.75
CA ILE A 131 21.77 16.28 11.08
C ILE A 131 22.98 17.04 11.61
N VAL A 132 24.16 16.43 11.59
CA VAL A 132 25.39 17.06 12.08
C VAL A 132 25.77 18.27 11.22
N ARG A 133 25.58 18.22 9.90
CA ARG A 133 25.77 19.38 9.04
C ARG A 133 24.74 20.48 9.29
N ASP A 134 23.49 20.14 9.53
CA ASP A 134 22.45 21.11 9.87
C ASP A 134 22.77 21.75 11.25
N ARG A 135 23.32 21.00 12.23
CA ARG A 135 23.87 21.48 13.52
C ARG A 135 25.07 22.43 13.34
N ASP A 136 26.08 22.02 12.58
CA ASP A 136 27.28 22.84 12.31
C ASP A 136 26.93 24.15 11.59
N ASN A 137 25.86 24.17 10.78
CA ASN A 137 25.34 25.40 10.16
C ASN A 137 24.40 26.23 11.07
N SER A 138 23.94 25.67 12.19
CA SER A 138 22.95 26.31 13.05
C SER A 138 23.55 27.21 14.12
N THR A 139 24.85 27.14 14.38
CA THR A 139 25.51 27.93 15.43
C THR A 139 26.87 28.43 14.95
N GLN A 140 27.32 29.60 15.41
CA GLN A 140 28.63 30.16 15.05
C GLN A 140 29.77 29.68 15.97
N TYR A 141 29.47 28.88 17.00
CA TYR A 141 30.42 28.48 18.04
C TYR A 141 30.75 26.98 18.05
N LEU A 142 29.86 26.13 17.50
CA LEU A 142 30.07 24.69 17.45
C LEU A 142 30.71 24.27 16.13
N PHE A 143 32.00 23.95 16.17
CA PHE A 143 32.75 23.42 15.05
C PHE A 143 32.96 21.89 15.16
N ASN A 144 33.65 21.31 14.17
CA ASN A 144 34.15 19.93 14.12
C ASN A 144 33.11 18.81 14.34
N GLY A 145 31.81 19.08 14.14
CA GLY A 145 30.76 18.06 14.28
C GLY A 145 30.94 16.90 13.30
N GLN A 146 31.23 17.19 12.02
CA GLN A 146 31.52 16.16 11.02
C GLN A 146 32.70 15.24 11.43
N GLU A 147 33.76 15.82 12.01
CA GLU A 147 34.95 15.08 12.44
C GLU A 147 34.60 14.14 13.60
N LYS A 148 33.92 14.65 14.64
CA LYS A 148 33.42 13.85 15.78
C LYS A 148 32.47 12.74 15.34
N LEU A 149 31.58 13.01 14.38
CA LEU A 149 30.73 11.98 13.77
C LEU A 149 31.56 10.92 13.06
N GLN A 150 32.61 11.31 12.33
CA GLN A 150 33.50 10.38 11.64
C GLN A 150 34.33 9.52 12.61
N THR A 151 34.72 10.05 13.77
CA THR A 151 35.35 9.26 14.86
C THR A 151 34.38 8.20 15.41
N LEU A 152 33.17 8.60 15.81
CA LEU A 152 32.13 7.69 16.32
C LEU A 152 31.70 6.64 15.28
N LEU A 153 31.68 7.02 14.01
CA LEU A 153 31.51 6.10 12.91
C LEU A 153 32.69 5.11 12.86
N ASN A 154 33.94 5.56 12.86
CA ASN A 154 35.12 4.67 12.81
C ASN A 154 35.22 3.66 13.97
N GLU A 155 34.54 3.87 15.09
CA GLU A 155 34.37 2.86 16.16
C GLU A 155 33.46 1.71 15.71
N CYS A 156 32.42 1.99 14.91
CA CYS A 156 31.48 1.04 14.31
C CYS A 156 32.01 0.41 13.00
N LYS A 157 33.27 -0.08 12.99
CA LYS A 157 33.99 -0.53 11.77
C LYS A 157 33.20 -1.48 10.86
N ASN A 158 32.50 -2.45 11.45
CA ASN A 158 31.72 -3.46 10.72
C ASN A 158 30.59 -2.82 9.89
N LEU A 159 29.93 -1.80 10.42
CA LEU A 159 28.79 -1.13 9.80
C LEU A 159 29.17 -0.25 8.61
N ILE A 160 30.37 0.34 8.61
CA ILE A 160 30.79 1.32 7.57
C ILE A 160 31.55 0.69 6.42
N ASN A 161 32.48 -0.23 6.72
CA ASN A 161 33.32 -0.80 5.67
C ASN A 161 32.50 -1.63 4.68
N GLY A 162 31.34 -2.16 5.08
CA GLY A 162 30.43 -2.92 4.22
C GLY A 162 31.02 -4.22 3.66
N GLN A 163 32.27 -4.54 4.01
CA GLN A 163 33.05 -5.67 3.47
C GLN A 163 32.33 -7.01 3.68
N GLN A 164 31.65 -7.18 4.81
CA GLN A 164 30.81 -8.35 5.08
C GLN A 164 29.63 -8.48 4.09
N ILE A 165 28.92 -7.39 3.78
CA ILE A 165 27.85 -7.39 2.77
C ILE A 165 28.41 -7.69 1.37
N VAL A 166 29.56 -7.10 1.03
CA VAL A 166 30.22 -7.33 -0.27
C VAL A 166 30.66 -8.79 -0.42
N ALA A 167 31.22 -9.38 0.65
CA ALA A 167 31.63 -10.78 0.68
C ALA A 167 30.44 -11.75 0.51
N GLU A 168 29.34 -11.55 1.24
CA GLU A 168 28.14 -12.39 1.09
C GLU A 168 27.49 -12.25 -0.30
N LYS A 169 27.45 -11.02 -0.87
CA LYS A 169 26.97 -10.82 -2.24
C LYS A 169 27.82 -11.61 -3.25
N LEU A 170 29.15 -11.58 -3.10
CA LEU A 170 30.08 -12.33 -3.95
C LEU A 170 29.89 -13.85 -3.79
N LEU A 171 29.69 -14.32 -2.56
CA LEU A 171 29.43 -15.73 -2.25
C LEU A 171 28.14 -16.22 -2.93
N LEU A 172 27.03 -15.46 -2.82
CA LEU A 172 25.79 -15.78 -3.52
C LEU A 172 25.90 -15.68 -5.06
N GLU A 173 26.61 -14.68 -5.58
CA GLU A 173 26.92 -14.57 -7.03
C GLU A 173 27.68 -15.80 -7.53
N ASN A 174 28.66 -16.28 -6.76
CA ASN A 174 29.44 -17.48 -7.07
C ASN A 174 28.58 -18.75 -7.02
N SER A 175 27.84 -18.97 -5.94
CA SER A 175 26.97 -20.15 -5.79
C SER A 175 25.87 -20.20 -6.86
N TYR A 176 25.26 -19.07 -7.19
CA TYR A 176 24.31 -18.99 -8.31
C TYR A 176 24.99 -19.32 -9.65
N SER A 177 26.22 -18.84 -9.88
CA SER A 177 26.96 -19.13 -11.11
C SER A 177 27.25 -20.63 -11.29
N LEU A 178 27.60 -21.32 -10.21
CA LEU A 178 27.83 -22.78 -10.18
C LEU A 178 26.53 -23.58 -10.42
N VAL A 179 25.47 -23.27 -9.69
CA VAL A 179 24.19 -24.00 -9.75
C VAL A 179 23.50 -23.84 -11.10
N PHE A 180 23.52 -22.63 -11.68
CA PHE A 180 22.84 -22.34 -12.95
C PHE A 180 23.76 -22.37 -14.18
N LYS A 181 25.07 -22.66 -14.00
CA LYS A 181 26.08 -22.71 -15.07
C LYS A 181 26.11 -21.45 -15.94
N VAL A 182 26.06 -20.29 -15.29
CA VAL A 182 26.15 -18.96 -15.92
C VAL A 182 27.46 -18.28 -15.51
N SER A 183 27.91 -17.26 -16.23
CA SER A 183 29.08 -16.49 -15.77
C SER A 183 28.76 -15.70 -14.50
N GLN A 184 29.76 -15.39 -13.67
CA GLN A 184 29.56 -14.58 -12.45
C GLN A 184 28.92 -13.21 -12.76
N GLN A 185 29.30 -12.58 -13.88
CA GLN A 185 28.68 -11.34 -14.34
C GLN A 185 27.19 -11.53 -14.70
N GLN A 186 26.83 -12.64 -15.35
CA GLN A 186 25.42 -12.97 -15.64
C GLN A 186 24.64 -13.33 -14.38
N ALA A 187 25.25 -14.03 -13.42
CA ALA A 187 24.66 -14.31 -12.10
C ALA A 187 24.30 -13.00 -11.39
N LYS A 188 25.28 -12.08 -11.27
CA LYS A 188 25.10 -10.74 -10.72
C LYS A 188 24.00 -9.95 -11.44
N GLN A 189 24.01 -9.94 -12.79
CA GLN A 189 22.97 -9.27 -13.57
C GLN A 189 21.58 -9.84 -13.26
N GLN A 190 21.40 -11.17 -13.24
CA GLN A 190 20.10 -11.80 -12.95
C GLN A 190 19.65 -11.56 -11.50
N LEU A 191 20.57 -11.62 -10.53
CA LEU A 191 20.29 -11.33 -9.11
C LEU A 191 19.88 -9.86 -8.93
N ILE A 192 20.59 -8.90 -9.53
CA ILE A 192 20.23 -7.48 -9.50
C ILE A 192 18.90 -7.24 -10.22
N GLN A 193 18.67 -7.82 -11.41
CA GLN A 193 17.43 -7.70 -12.19
C GLN A 193 16.18 -8.20 -11.44
N TYR A 194 16.35 -9.10 -10.47
CA TYR A 194 15.26 -9.51 -9.58
C TYR A 194 14.91 -8.43 -8.53
N VAL A 195 15.91 -7.67 -8.07
CA VAL A 195 15.78 -6.65 -7.03
C VAL A 195 15.40 -5.28 -7.60
N THR A 196 15.96 -4.90 -8.75
CA THR A 196 15.60 -3.69 -9.49
C THR A 196 14.55 -4.04 -10.56
N PRO A 197 13.28 -3.61 -10.44
CA PRO A 197 12.28 -3.84 -11.48
C PRO A 197 12.66 -3.11 -12.77
N GLU A 198 13.26 -3.85 -13.69
CA GLU A 198 13.93 -3.39 -14.92
C GLU A 198 13.05 -2.55 -15.87
N LYS A 199 11.72 -2.64 -15.72
CA LYS A 199 10.72 -2.00 -16.59
C LYS A 199 10.12 -0.73 -16.02
N ASP A 200 10.58 -0.31 -14.84
CA ASP A 200 9.98 0.77 -14.06
C ASP A 200 10.51 2.16 -14.49
N THR A 201 10.81 2.31 -15.79
CA THR A 201 11.32 3.56 -16.39
C THR A 201 10.25 4.65 -16.36
N PHE A 202 10.69 5.92 -16.26
CA PHE A 202 9.81 7.10 -16.30
C PHE A 202 8.86 7.08 -17.51
N ALA A 203 9.37 6.67 -18.68
CA ALA A 203 8.57 6.51 -19.91
C ALA A 203 7.46 5.46 -19.78
N TYR A 204 7.71 4.31 -19.16
CA TYR A 204 6.67 3.30 -18.88
C TYR A 204 5.62 3.83 -17.91
N CYS A 205 6.07 4.48 -16.83
CA CYS A 205 5.19 5.13 -15.85
C CYS A 205 4.28 6.18 -16.50
N GLN A 206 4.82 7.06 -17.35
CA GLN A 206 4.06 8.08 -18.09
C GLN A 206 3.04 7.42 -19.04
N LYS A 207 3.47 6.46 -19.87
CA LYS A 207 2.61 5.73 -20.81
C LYS A 207 1.47 4.98 -20.10
N SER A 208 1.74 4.36 -18.95
CA SER A 208 0.71 3.71 -18.12
C SER A 208 -0.26 4.73 -17.53
N SER A 209 0.24 5.90 -17.10
CA SER A 209 -0.58 6.98 -16.53
C SER A 209 -1.54 7.59 -17.54
N THR A 210 -1.08 7.89 -18.76
CA THR A 210 -1.93 8.41 -19.85
C THR A 210 -3.02 7.39 -20.21
N LYS A 211 -2.65 6.11 -20.39
CA LYS A 211 -3.61 5.04 -20.66
C LYS A 211 -4.62 4.85 -19.51
N PHE A 212 -4.19 4.98 -18.25
CA PHE A 212 -5.07 4.91 -17.10
C PHE A 212 -6.05 6.09 -17.06
N GLY A 213 -5.57 7.32 -17.31
CA GLY A 213 -6.41 8.52 -17.39
C GLY A 213 -7.49 8.43 -18.47
N LEU A 214 -7.13 7.93 -19.67
CA LEU A 214 -8.08 7.69 -20.76
C LEU A 214 -9.16 6.66 -20.36
N SER A 215 -8.78 5.54 -19.75
CA SER A 215 -9.76 4.53 -19.28
C SER A 215 -10.68 5.08 -18.18
N VAL A 216 -10.19 5.92 -17.28
CA VAL A 216 -11.00 6.59 -16.26
C VAL A 216 -11.98 7.58 -16.90
N GLY A 217 -11.51 8.42 -17.83
CA GLY A 217 -12.35 9.40 -18.53
C GLY A 217 -13.48 8.73 -19.35
N PHE A 218 -13.15 7.66 -20.06
CA PHE A 218 -14.16 6.89 -20.82
C PHE A 218 -15.17 6.19 -19.89
N GLN A 219 -14.71 5.57 -18.79
CA GLN A 219 -15.62 4.97 -17.81
C GLN A 219 -16.49 6.01 -17.11
N TYR A 220 -16.02 7.25 -16.90
CA TYR A 220 -16.81 8.32 -16.29
C TYR A 220 -18.02 8.70 -17.16
N ILE A 221 -17.80 8.86 -18.48
CA ILE A 221 -18.88 9.12 -19.45
C ILE A 221 -19.87 7.94 -19.47
N LEU A 222 -19.37 6.70 -19.55
CA LEU A 222 -20.21 5.49 -19.51
C LEU A 222 -20.95 5.30 -18.18
N ALA A 223 -20.40 5.75 -17.06
CA ALA A 223 -21.03 5.68 -15.75
C ALA A 223 -22.23 6.65 -15.66
N ILE A 224 -22.08 7.90 -16.10
CA ILE A 224 -23.20 8.85 -16.20
C ILE A 224 -24.29 8.29 -17.12
N TYR A 225 -23.88 7.73 -18.26
CA TYR A 225 -24.83 7.23 -19.25
C TYR A 225 -25.57 5.96 -18.78
N SER A 226 -24.89 5.02 -18.11
CA SER A 226 -25.54 3.86 -17.48
C SER A 226 -26.47 4.25 -16.33
N LEU A 227 -26.10 5.25 -15.51
CA LEU A 227 -27.01 5.81 -14.49
C LEU A 227 -28.28 6.39 -15.11
N GLN A 228 -28.16 7.17 -16.19
CA GLN A 228 -29.31 7.73 -16.90
C GLN A 228 -30.26 6.64 -17.43
N VAL A 229 -29.69 5.58 -18.03
CA VAL A 229 -30.42 4.43 -18.58
C VAL A 229 -31.08 3.57 -17.48
N ILE A 230 -30.50 3.51 -16.28
CA ILE A 230 -31.07 2.79 -15.12
C ILE A 230 -32.13 3.62 -14.37
N ILE A 231 -31.92 4.93 -14.23
CA ILE A 231 -32.80 5.82 -13.45
C ILE A 231 -34.10 6.12 -14.21
N PHE A 232 -34.06 6.29 -15.53
CA PHE A 232 -35.25 6.64 -16.31
C PHE A 232 -36.40 5.61 -16.16
N PRO A 233 -36.15 4.28 -16.27
CA PRO A 233 -37.17 3.26 -15.96
C PRO A 233 -37.61 3.18 -14.49
N LEU A 234 -36.77 3.64 -13.56
CA LEU A 234 -37.10 3.65 -12.13
C LEU A 234 -38.06 4.77 -11.75
N LEU A 235 -37.99 5.91 -12.43
CA LEU A 235 -38.87 7.06 -12.20
C LEU A 235 -40.23 6.90 -12.91
N ASN A 236 -40.24 6.25 -14.07
CA ASN A 236 -41.43 6.11 -14.91
C ASN A 236 -42.13 4.77 -14.67
N LYS A 237 -43.27 4.78 -13.96
CA LYS A 237 -43.94 3.54 -13.47
C LYS A 237 -44.22 2.48 -14.53
N GLY A 238 -44.57 2.87 -15.77
CA GLY A 238 -44.87 1.95 -16.88
C GLY A 238 -43.70 1.01 -17.24
N TYR A 239 -42.45 1.47 -17.05
CA TYR A 239 -41.24 0.74 -17.44
C TYR A 239 -40.81 -0.33 -16.43
N SER A 240 -41.38 -0.30 -15.23
CA SER A 240 -41.03 -1.25 -14.16
C SER A 240 -41.39 -2.71 -14.51
N SER A 241 -42.41 -2.91 -15.35
CA SER A 241 -42.87 -4.21 -15.86
C SER A 241 -41.82 -4.92 -16.72
N VAL A 242 -41.11 -4.19 -17.60
CA VAL A 242 -40.07 -4.73 -18.49
C VAL A 242 -38.95 -5.40 -17.68
N PHE A 243 -38.54 -4.81 -16.56
CA PHE A 243 -37.52 -5.39 -15.67
C PHE A 243 -38.04 -6.57 -14.84
N GLN A 244 -39.34 -6.61 -14.51
CA GLN A 244 -39.96 -7.75 -13.83
C GLN A 244 -40.02 -8.98 -14.74
N ASN A 245 -40.44 -8.79 -15.99
CA ASN A 245 -40.54 -9.86 -17.01
C ASN A 245 -39.17 -10.48 -17.34
N HIS A 246 -38.07 -9.74 -17.15
CA HIS A 246 -36.71 -10.20 -17.45
C HIS A 246 -35.81 -10.33 -16.21
N ILE A 247 -36.38 -10.68 -15.05
CA ILE A 247 -35.66 -10.72 -13.75
C ILE A 247 -34.36 -11.54 -13.74
N LEU A 248 -34.27 -12.65 -14.50
CA LEU A 248 -33.04 -13.45 -14.63
C LEU A 248 -31.93 -12.66 -15.35
N LEU A 249 -32.26 -11.96 -16.43
CA LEU A 249 -31.30 -11.12 -17.16
C LEU A 249 -30.81 -9.97 -16.28
N VAL A 250 -31.71 -9.34 -15.50
CA VAL A 250 -31.33 -8.27 -14.56
C VAL A 250 -30.40 -8.80 -13.44
N LYS A 251 -30.64 -10.01 -12.93
CA LYS A 251 -29.73 -10.69 -11.98
C LYS A 251 -28.35 -10.98 -12.58
N TYR A 252 -28.30 -11.40 -13.85
CA TYR A 252 -27.06 -11.61 -14.58
C TYR A 252 -26.25 -10.31 -14.76
N LEU A 253 -26.90 -9.20 -15.13
CA LEU A 253 -26.22 -7.89 -15.22
C LEU A 253 -25.72 -7.41 -13.84
N ARG A 254 -26.51 -7.61 -12.77
CA ARG A 254 -26.08 -7.33 -11.39
C ARG A 254 -24.80 -8.09 -11.02
N LEU A 255 -24.78 -9.41 -11.26
CA LEU A 255 -23.62 -10.26 -11.01
C LEU A 255 -22.37 -9.70 -11.71
N GLN A 256 -22.45 -9.47 -13.02
CA GLN A 256 -21.33 -8.95 -13.81
C GLN A 256 -20.81 -7.63 -13.24
N PHE A 257 -21.71 -6.67 -12.98
CA PHE A 257 -21.33 -5.36 -12.48
C PHE A 257 -20.73 -5.44 -11.06
N CYS A 258 -21.29 -6.25 -10.16
CA CYS A 258 -20.77 -6.41 -8.80
C CYS A 258 -19.37 -7.05 -8.79
N LEU A 259 -19.11 -8.06 -9.63
CA LEU A 259 -17.78 -8.65 -9.79
C LEU A 259 -16.76 -7.63 -10.34
N CYS A 260 -17.18 -6.79 -11.29
CA CYS A 260 -16.36 -5.70 -11.82
C CYS A 260 -16.06 -4.61 -10.78
N PHE A 261 -17.07 -4.17 -10.04
CA PHE A 261 -16.90 -3.19 -8.96
C PHE A 261 -15.95 -3.74 -7.88
N PHE A 262 -16.11 -5.01 -7.50
CA PHE A 262 -15.20 -5.69 -6.59
C PHE A 262 -13.76 -5.73 -7.11
N ALA A 263 -13.54 -6.03 -8.40
CA ALA A 263 -12.20 -6.01 -9.00
C ALA A 263 -11.56 -4.60 -9.03
N VAL A 264 -12.35 -3.57 -9.36
CA VAL A 264 -11.89 -2.16 -9.30
C VAL A 264 -11.55 -1.76 -7.86
N ILE A 265 -12.34 -2.19 -6.88
CA ILE A 265 -12.09 -1.96 -5.45
C ILE A 265 -10.82 -2.67 -4.96
N LEU A 266 -10.55 -3.91 -5.39
CA LEU A 266 -9.26 -4.57 -5.10
C LEU A 266 -8.09 -3.81 -5.72
N GLY A 267 -8.24 -3.30 -6.95
CA GLY A 267 -7.23 -2.44 -7.56
C GLY A 267 -7.07 -1.08 -6.86
N TYR A 268 -8.13 -0.52 -6.29
CA TYR A 268 -8.03 0.69 -5.46
C TYR A 268 -7.31 0.41 -4.14
N ASN A 269 -7.49 -0.77 -3.55
CA ASN A 269 -6.73 -1.20 -2.38
C ASN A 269 -5.22 -1.24 -2.66
N THR A 270 -4.76 -1.68 -3.83
CA THR A 270 -3.31 -1.62 -4.15
C THR A 270 -2.79 -0.19 -4.20
N ARG A 271 -3.58 0.79 -4.66
CA ARG A 271 -3.25 2.22 -4.54
C ARG A 271 -3.14 2.68 -3.07
N ILE A 272 -4.01 2.19 -2.19
CA ILE A 272 -3.92 2.48 -0.74
C ILE A 272 -2.60 1.92 -0.20
N TYR A 273 -2.27 0.67 -0.53
CA TYR A 273 -1.05 0.02 -0.07
C TYR A 273 0.21 0.77 -0.55
N GLU A 274 0.31 1.10 -1.84
CA GLU A 274 1.40 1.93 -2.39
C GLU A 274 1.52 3.27 -1.67
N LYS A 275 0.41 4.01 -1.51
CA LYS A 275 0.40 5.34 -0.87
C LYS A 275 0.72 5.29 0.63
N ARG A 276 0.41 4.18 1.31
CA ARG A 276 0.62 3.98 2.75
C ARG A 276 1.92 3.24 3.08
N GLN A 277 2.71 2.87 2.07
CA GLN A 277 3.90 2.03 2.21
C GLN A 277 3.59 0.71 2.93
N ILE A 278 2.45 0.09 2.58
CA ILE A 278 2.11 -1.26 3.04
C ILE A 278 2.72 -2.25 2.04
N ASN A 279 3.57 -3.15 2.50
CA ASN A 279 4.26 -4.16 1.69
C ASN A 279 3.33 -5.32 1.30
N TYR A 280 2.30 -4.99 0.52
CA TYR A 280 1.30 -5.93 0.04
C TYR A 280 1.89 -7.04 -0.83
N ILE A 281 3.00 -6.78 -1.52
CA ILE A 281 3.68 -7.77 -2.37
C ILE A 281 4.26 -8.88 -1.48
N PHE A 282 4.83 -8.54 -0.30
CA PHE A 282 5.34 -9.51 0.66
C PHE A 282 4.21 -10.27 1.34
N ILE A 283 3.22 -9.55 1.85
CA ILE A 283 2.07 -10.11 2.56
C ILE A 283 1.25 -11.05 1.65
N PHE A 284 1.17 -10.75 0.34
CA PHE A 284 0.53 -11.64 -0.64
C PHE A 284 1.48 -12.64 -1.32
N GLU A 285 2.75 -12.75 -0.88
CA GLU A 285 3.73 -13.69 -1.44
C GLU A 285 3.93 -13.57 -2.97
N ILE A 286 3.69 -12.39 -3.56
CA ILE A 286 3.71 -12.18 -5.01
C ILE A 286 5.17 -12.01 -5.48
N CYS A 287 5.56 -12.66 -6.59
CA CYS A 287 6.91 -12.51 -7.16
C CYS A 287 7.22 -11.04 -7.55
N PRO A 288 8.21 -10.38 -6.94
CA PRO A 288 8.52 -8.96 -7.16
C PRO A 288 8.78 -8.63 -8.64
N SER A 289 9.63 -9.45 -9.28
CA SER A 289 10.02 -9.34 -10.69
C SER A 289 8.86 -9.42 -11.70
N LYS A 290 7.65 -9.77 -11.24
CA LYS A 290 6.44 -9.88 -12.06
C LYS A 290 5.39 -8.82 -11.72
N VAL A 291 5.58 -8.03 -10.66
CA VAL A 291 4.75 -6.85 -10.33
C VAL A 291 5.31 -5.60 -11.03
N ILE A 292 5.44 -5.68 -12.35
CA ILE A 292 5.86 -4.60 -13.27
C ILE A 292 4.81 -3.47 -13.38
N ALA A 293 3.78 -3.52 -12.54
CA ALA A 293 2.51 -2.85 -12.71
C ALA A 293 2.07 -2.22 -11.37
N SER A 294 2.39 -0.94 -11.17
CA SER A 294 1.68 -0.09 -10.20
C SER A 294 0.16 -0.24 -10.38
N TYR A 295 -0.62 0.06 -9.34
CA TYR A 295 -2.08 0.01 -9.28
C TYR A 295 -2.75 0.49 -10.59
N ARG A 296 -2.17 1.50 -11.26
CA ARG A 296 -2.61 2.05 -12.55
C ARG A 296 -2.85 0.97 -13.60
N THR A 297 -1.92 0.04 -13.80
CA THR A 297 -2.06 -1.00 -14.83
C THR A 297 -3.14 -2.02 -14.46
N HIS A 298 -3.23 -2.42 -13.19
CA HIS A 298 -4.25 -3.34 -12.69
C HIS A 298 -5.65 -2.73 -12.76
N VAL A 299 -5.85 -1.56 -12.16
CA VAL A 299 -7.12 -0.83 -12.19
C VAL A 299 -7.52 -0.50 -13.62
N ARG A 300 -6.59 -0.13 -14.52
CA ARG A 300 -6.89 0.10 -15.93
C ARG A 300 -7.45 -1.14 -16.63
N LEU A 301 -6.91 -2.33 -16.38
CA LEU A 301 -7.45 -3.57 -16.96
C LEU A 301 -8.86 -3.85 -16.44
N CYS A 302 -9.10 -3.68 -15.14
CA CYS A 302 -10.44 -3.78 -14.56
C CYS A 302 -11.40 -2.74 -15.16
N LEU A 303 -11.00 -1.47 -15.23
CA LEU A 303 -11.78 -0.38 -15.84
C LEU A 303 -12.13 -0.67 -17.29
N ASN A 304 -11.19 -1.13 -18.12
CA ASN A 304 -11.47 -1.51 -19.51
C ASN A 304 -12.54 -2.62 -19.59
N TYR A 305 -12.54 -3.56 -18.66
CA TYR A 305 -13.58 -4.59 -18.56
C TYR A 305 -14.92 -4.02 -18.08
N VAL A 306 -14.92 -3.07 -17.12
CA VAL A 306 -16.11 -2.30 -16.70
C VAL A 306 -16.68 -1.47 -17.86
N CYS A 307 -15.85 -0.89 -18.73
CA CYS A 307 -16.30 -0.16 -19.92
C CYS A 307 -17.09 -1.08 -20.86
N MET A 308 -16.57 -2.28 -21.14
CA MET A 308 -17.26 -3.27 -21.98
C MET A 308 -18.57 -3.75 -21.36
N LEU A 309 -18.62 -3.96 -20.04
CA LEU A 309 -19.88 -4.22 -19.33
C LEU A 309 -20.85 -3.04 -19.38
N SER A 310 -20.36 -1.81 -19.24
CA SER A 310 -21.20 -0.61 -19.28
C SER A 310 -21.87 -0.49 -20.65
N VAL A 311 -21.12 -0.67 -21.73
CA VAL A 311 -21.67 -0.72 -23.10
C VAL A 311 -22.68 -1.87 -23.26
N SER A 312 -22.34 -3.09 -22.81
CA SER A 312 -23.24 -4.25 -22.86
C SER A 312 -24.55 -4.00 -22.09
N THR A 313 -24.49 -3.52 -20.85
CA THR A 313 -25.68 -3.19 -20.02
C THR A 313 -26.55 -2.12 -20.67
N ILE A 314 -25.97 -1.05 -21.21
CA ILE A 314 -26.70 0.00 -21.93
C ILE A 314 -27.41 -0.58 -23.15
N LEU A 315 -26.71 -1.33 -24.00
CA LEU A 315 -27.28 -1.95 -25.20
C LEU A 315 -28.35 -2.99 -24.83
N THR A 316 -28.16 -3.76 -23.76
CA THR A 316 -29.16 -4.70 -23.24
C THR A 316 -30.42 -3.96 -22.82
N ILE A 317 -30.32 -2.89 -22.02
CA ILE A 317 -31.50 -2.15 -21.56
C ILE A 317 -32.20 -1.49 -22.76
N VAL A 318 -31.47 -0.87 -23.69
CA VAL A 318 -32.06 -0.30 -24.91
C VAL A 318 -32.75 -1.38 -25.75
N LYS A 319 -32.15 -2.56 -25.92
CA LYS A 319 -32.75 -3.68 -26.66
C LYS A 319 -34.03 -4.20 -25.99
N LEU A 320 -34.06 -4.27 -24.65
CA LEU A 320 -35.28 -4.63 -23.91
C LEU A 320 -36.40 -3.60 -24.09
N HIS A 321 -36.07 -2.30 -24.14
CA HIS A 321 -37.05 -1.26 -24.45
C HIS A 321 -37.53 -1.34 -25.90
N GLN A 322 -36.63 -1.63 -26.86
CA GLN A 322 -37.00 -1.84 -28.27
C GLN A 322 -37.94 -3.05 -28.47
N LEU A 323 -37.84 -4.06 -27.62
CA LEU A 323 -38.70 -5.27 -27.62
C LEU A 323 -39.99 -5.08 -26.80
N SER A 324 -40.18 -3.93 -26.16
CA SER A 324 -41.39 -3.59 -25.40
C SER A 324 -42.29 -2.65 -26.19
N ASP A 325 -43.58 -2.62 -25.88
CA ASP A 325 -44.57 -1.75 -26.54
C ASP A 325 -44.29 -0.23 -26.37
N HIS A 326 -43.31 0.13 -25.53
CA HIS A 326 -42.98 1.50 -25.15
C HIS A 326 -41.82 2.10 -25.98
N TYR A 327 -41.63 1.63 -27.23
CA TYR A 327 -40.51 1.98 -28.12
C TYR A 327 -40.26 3.51 -28.27
N ASN A 328 -41.31 4.33 -28.27
CA ASN A 328 -41.22 5.77 -28.56
C ASN A 328 -40.64 6.61 -27.41
N GLU A 329 -40.68 6.11 -26.17
CA GLU A 329 -40.35 6.83 -24.95
C GLU A 329 -39.00 6.38 -24.35
N LEU A 330 -37.98 6.28 -25.20
CA LEU A 330 -36.61 5.99 -24.75
C LEU A 330 -36.06 7.10 -23.82
N PRO A 331 -35.12 6.78 -22.91
CA PRO A 331 -34.41 7.79 -22.14
C PRO A 331 -33.76 8.86 -23.05
N PRO A 332 -33.49 10.08 -22.56
CA PRO A 332 -32.82 11.12 -23.34
C PRO A 332 -31.30 10.83 -23.54
N LEU A 333 -31.00 9.80 -24.33
CA LEU A 333 -29.66 9.25 -24.54
C LEU A 333 -28.75 10.25 -25.29
N ILE A 334 -27.58 10.57 -24.71
CA ILE A 334 -26.58 11.49 -25.28
C ILE A 334 -26.12 11.07 -26.70
N PHE A 335 -26.18 9.77 -27.02
CA PHE A 335 -25.92 9.23 -28.35
C PHE A 335 -27.08 8.34 -28.85
N LYS A 336 -28.33 8.83 -28.74
CA LYS A 336 -29.57 8.07 -29.03
C LYS A 336 -29.51 7.28 -30.34
N GLN A 337 -29.21 7.93 -31.47
CA GLN A 337 -29.25 7.26 -32.77
C GLN A 337 -28.22 6.12 -32.89
N LEU A 338 -26.97 6.37 -32.47
CA LEU A 338 -25.90 5.36 -32.52
C LEU A 338 -26.19 4.16 -31.60
N THR A 339 -26.74 4.40 -30.42
CA THR A 339 -27.06 3.31 -29.49
C THR A 339 -28.29 2.51 -29.92
N MET A 340 -29.26 3.16 -30.55
CA MET A 340 -30.41 2.49 -31.15
C MET A 340 -30.02 1.58 -32.32
N THR A 341 -29.14 2.04 -33.23
CA THR A 341 -28.68 1.23 -34.36
C THR A 341 -27.79 0.07 -33.91
N LEU A 342 -26.87 0.29 -32.96
CA LEU A 342 -26.07 -0.80 -32.39
C LEU A 342 -26.93 -1.84 -31.66
N ALA A 343 -27.96 -1.41 -30.93
CA ALA A 343 -28.88 -2.33 -30.28
C ALA A 343 -29.75 -3.08 -31.29
N SER A 344 -30.24 -2.44 -32.37
CA SER A 344 -31.07 -3.12 -33.38
C SER A 344 -30.27 -4.17 -34.16
N CYS A 345 -29.05 -3.84 -34.62
CA CYS A 345 -28.19 -4.72 -35.42
C CYS A 345 -27.67 -5.96 -34.68
N LEU A 346 -27.63 -5.97 -33.35
CA LEU A 346 -27.08 -7.08 -32.56
C LEU A 346 -28.19 -7.90 -31.88
N PRO A 347 -28.12 -9.25 -31.88
CA PRO A 347 -29.06 -10.07 -31.13
C PRO A 347 -28.77 -10.00 -29.63
N LEU A 348 -29.83 -10.05 -28.81
CA LEU A 348 -29.75 -9.84 -27.35
C LEU A 348 -28.75 -10.77 -26.66
N TRP A 349 -28.73 -12.06 -27.02
CA TRP A 349 -27.82 -13.05 -26.45
C TRP A 349 -26.35 -12.69 -26.70
N LEU A 350 -26.01 -12.11 -27.86
CA LEU A 350 -24.64 -11.73 -28.20
C LEU A 350 -24.20 -10.51 -27.38
N ILE A 351 -25.05 -9.49 -27.25
CA ILE A 351 -24.80 -8.30 -26.43
C ILE A 351 -24.48 -8.70 -24.98
N VAL A 352 -25.26 -9.62 -24.43
CA VAL A 352 -25.21 -10.09 -23.04
C VAL A 352 -24.03 -11.04 -22.80
N ALA A 353 -23.76 -11.95 -23.73
CA ALA A 353 -22.68 -12.93 -23.62
C ALA A 353 -21.29 -12.36 -23.94
N PHE A 354 -21.17 -11.34 -24.80
CA PHE A 354 -19.89 -10.83 -25.29
C PHE A 354 -18.86 -10.50 -24.18
N PRO A 355 -19.20 -9.80 -23.07
CA PRO A 355 -18.23 -9.55 -22.01
C PRO A 355 -17.76 -10.81 -21.28
N VAL A 356 -18.61 -11.83 -21.14
CA VAL A 356 -18.22 -13.12 -20.54
C VAL A 356 -17.39 -13.94 -21.53
N PHE A 357 -17.74 -13.91 -22.82
CA PHE A 357 -16.95 -14.55 -23.87
C PHE A 357 -15.53 -13.99 -23.94
N VAL A 358 -15.36 -12.65 -23.91
CA VAL A 358 -14.03 -12.01 -23.89
C VAL A 358 -13.23 -12.43 -22.65
N LEU A 359 -13.86 -12.49 -21.47
CA LEU A 359 -13.20 -12.94 -20.25
C LEU A 359 -12.83 -14.43 -20.29
N PHE A 360 -13.73 -15.27 -20.79
CA PHE A 360 -13.52 -16.71 -20.98
C PHE A 360 -12.37 -16.97 -21.96
N MET A 361 -12.39 -16.34 -23.14
CA MET A 361 -11.32 -16.44 -24.13
C MET A 361 -9.99 -15.94 -23.58
N TYR A 362 -9.99 -14.86 -22.77
CA TYR A 362 -8.78 -14.43 -22.07
C TYR A 362 -8.25 -15.51 -21.12
N VAL A 363 -9.12 -16.12 -20.29
CA VAL A 363 -8.74 -17.22 -19.38
C VAL A 363 -8.25 -18.45 -20.16
N VAL A 364 -8.92 -18.84 -21.26
CA VAL A 364 -8.52 -19.97 -22.12
C VAL A 364 -7.15 -19.71 -22.74
N VAL A 365 -6.93 -18.55 -23.37
CA VAL A 365 -5.62 -18.19 -23.95
C VAL A 365 -4.53 -18.17 -22.86
N GLN A 366 -4.80 -17.56 -21.69
CA GLN A 366 -3.85 -17.58 -20.58
C GLN A 366 -3.71 -18.98 -19.91
N SER A 367 -4.55 -19.96 -20.25
CA SER A 367 -4.40 -21.36 -19.80
C SER A 367 -3.64 -22.19 -20.82
N CYS A 368 -3.92 -22.05 -22.12
CA CYS A 368 -3.18 -22.75 -23.19
C CYS A 368 -1.68 -22.42 -23.18
N TYR A 369 -1.30 -21.18 -22.84
CA TYR A 369 0.10 -20.79 -22.73
C TYR A 369 0.72 -20.98 -21.33
N TRP A 370 0.11 -21.76 -20.43
CA TRP A 370 0.51 -21.88 -19.01
C TRP A 370 2.02 -21.99 -18.81
N ASN A 371 2.73 -22.89 -19.49
CA ASN A 371 4.18 -23.05 -19.30
C ASN A 371 5.01 -21.89 -19.91
N LYS A 372 4.54 -21.23 -20.97
CA LYS A 372 5.23 -20.12 -21.66
C LYS A 372 4.93 -18.73 -21.08
N ILE A 373 3.91 -18.62 -20.22
CA ILE A 373 3.44 -17.32 -19.69
C ILE A 373 4.44 -16.66 -18.75
N GLN A 374 4.85 -15.43 -19.13
CA GLN A 374 5.60 -14.48 -18.31
C GLN A 374 4.71 -13.77 -17.26
N ASN A 375 3.40 -13.66 -17.49
CA ASN A 375 2.42 -13.06 -16.57
C ASN A 375 2.22 -13.90 -15.30
N GLY A 376 3.14 -13.77 -14.33
CA GLY A 376 3.04 -14.48 -13.05
C GLY A 376 1.78 -14.17 -12.25
N ILE A 377 1.20 -12.98 -12.44
CA ILE A 377 0.00 -12.53 -11.71
C ILE A 377 -1.24 -13.36 -12.09
N PHE A 378 -1.42 -13.72 -13.37
CA PHE A 378 -2.53 -14.59 -13.78
C PHE A 378 -2.40 -15.99 -13.13
N LYS A 379 -1.22 -16.60 -13.24
CA LYS A 379 -0.91 -17.90 -12.59
C LYS A 379 -1.15 -17.86 -11.09
N TYR A 380 -0.70 -16.78 -10.43
CA TYR A 380 -0.90 -16.56 -9.00
C TYR A 380 -2.40 -16.50 -8.66
N ILE A 381 -3.19 -15.68 -9.35
CA ILE A 381 -4.64 -15.57 -9.13
C ILE A 381 -5.32 -16.93 -9.33
N VAL A 382 -5.08 -17.62 -10.46
CA VAL A 382 -5.67 -18.94 -10.73
C VAL A 382 -5.25 -19.97 -9.68
N THR A 383 -4.00 -19.93 -9.20
CA THR A 383 -3.53 -20.83 -8.13
C THR A 383 -4.24 -20.54 -6.80
N ILE A 384 -4.37 -19.27 -6.40
CA ILE A 384 -5.07 -18.89 -5.17
C ILE A 384 -6.56 -19.25 -5.25
N LEU A 385 -7.21 -19.04 -6.40
CA LEU A 385 -8.60 -19.42 -6.65
C LEU A 385 -8.78 -20.95 -6.60
N GLY A 386 -7.92 -21.72 -7.27
CA GLY A 386 -7.96 -23.19 -7.24
C GLY A 386 -7.75 -23.76 -5.83
N LYS A 387 -6.95 -23.09 -4.99
CA LYS A 387 -6.82 -23.43 -3.56
C LYS A 387 -8.11 -23.18 -2.75
N GLN A 388 -8.99 -22.25 -3.16
CA GLN A 388 -10.31 -22.08 -2.53
C GLN A 388 -11.26 -23.24 -2.85
N CYS A 389 -11.14 -23.86 -4.04
CA CYS A 389 -11.99 -24.98 -4.44
C CYS A 389 -11.62 -26.30 -3.75
N LEU A 390 -10.36 -26.43 -3.28
CA LEU A 390 -9.83 -27.63 -2.63
C LEU A 390 -9.18 -27.31 -1.26
N PRO A 391 -9.93 -26.72 -0.31
CA PRO A 391 -9.39 -26.19 0.95
C PRO A 391 -8.79 -27.26 1.87
N TRP A 392 -9.22 -28.52 1.75
CA TRP A 392 -8.64 -29.64 2.49
C TRP A 392 -7.23 -30.00 2.01
N LYS A 393 -6.97 -29.91 0.70
CA LYS A 393 -5.74 -30.41 0.06
C LYS A 393 -4.53 -29.49 0.27
N PHE A 394 -4.71 -28.17 0.19
CA PHE A 394 -3.59 -27.23 0.18
C PHE A 394 -3.36 -26.53 1.52
N ASN A 395 -2.13 -26.10 1.79
CA ASN A 395 -1.79 -25.36 3.02
C ASN A 395 -2.41 -23.97 2.98
N VAL A 396 -2.92 -23.51 4.13
CA VAL A 396 -3.73 -22.29 4.23
C VAL A 396 -2.84 -21.10 4.56
N THR A 397 -2.06 -20.64 3.57
CA THR A 397 -1.23 -19.43 3.70
C THR A 397 -2.09 -18.16 3.82
N PHE A 398 -1.51 -17.05 4.32
CA PHE A 398 -2.24 -15.79 4.50
C PHE A 398 -2.99 -15.32 3.23
N PRO A 399 -2.41 -15.37 2.01
CA PRO A 399 -3.13 -14.93 0.83
C PRO A 399 -4.35 -15.79 0.52
N VAL A 400 -4.26 -17.12 0.69
CA VAL A 400 -5.40 -18.03 0.54
C VAL A 400 -6.50 -17.68 1.54
N PHE A 401 -6.12 -17.44 2.80
CA PHE A 401 -7.05 -17.05 3.86
C PHE A 401 -7.75 -15.71 3.55
N PHE A 402 -6.99 -14.70 3.14
CA PHE A 402 -7.46 -13.35 2.81
C PHE A 402 -8.41 -13.32 1.61
N PHE A 403 -8.08 -14.03 0.52
CA PHE A 403 -8.94 -14.10 -0.66
C PHE A 403 -10.23 -14.87 -0.38
N GLY A 404 -10.18 -15.90 0.47
CA GLY A 404 -11.38 -16.57 0.95
C GLY A 404 -12.31 -15.64 1.74
N ASP A 405 -11.78 -14.74 2.58
CA ASP A 405 -12.59 -13.75 3.29
C ASP A 405 -13.27 -12.74 2.37
N GLN A 406 -12.80 -12.56 1.13
CA GLN A 406 -13.51 -11.75 0.14
C GLN A 406 -14.82 -12.41 -0.31
N PHE A 407 -14.79 -13.73 -0.54
CA PHE A 407 -15.96 -14.49 -1.01
C PHE A 407 -17.12 -14.49 0.00
N THR A 408 -16.82 -14.48 1.30
CA THR A 408 -17.86 -14.38 2.35
C THR A 408 -18.67 -13.07 2.33
N SER A 409 -18.16 -12.01 1.68
CA SER A 409 -18.87 -10.75 1.51
C SER A 409 -19.70 -10.68 0.23
N ILE A 410 -19.58 -11.66 -0.66
CA ILE A 410 -20.36 -11.77 -1.90
C ILE A 410 -21.24 -13.03 -1.94
N SER A 411 -21.56 -13.63 -0.78
CA SER A 411 -22.45 -14.81 -0.66
C SER A 411 -23.80 -14.65 -1.38
N VAL A 412 -24.36 -13.44 -1.45
CA VAL A 412 -25.59 -13.17 -2.23
C VAL A 412 -25.40 -13.45 -3.72
N LEU A 413 -24.21 -13.16 -4.29
CA LEU A 413 -23.90 -13.45 -5.68
C LEU A 413 -23.79 -14.96 -5.96
N PHE A 414 -23.41 -15.78 -4.96
CA PHE A 414 -23.44 -17.23 -5.11
C PHE A 414 -24.87 -17.77 -5.18
N ALA A 415 -25.81 -17.21 -4.41
CA ALA A 415 -27.23 -17.53 -4.54
C ALA A 415 -27.79 -17.07 -5.91
N ASP A 416 -27.46 -15.85 -6.37
CA ASP A 416 -27.82 -15.39 -7.71
C ASP A 416 -27.29 -16.33 -8.81
N MET A 417 -26.02 -16.74 -8.74
CA MET A 417 -25.42 -17.71 -9.66
C MET A 417 -26.18 -19.04 -9.68
N CYS A 418 -26.56 -19.55 -8.52
CA CYS A 418 -27.33 -20.79 -8.40
C CYS A 418 -28.70 -20.66 -9.09
N GLN A 419 -29.40 -19.54 -8.88
CA GLN A 419 -30.68 -19.28 -9.54
C GLN A 419 -30.55 -19.08 -11.06
N LEU A 420 -29.46 -18.46 -11.53
CA LEU A 420 -29.19 -18.28 -12.96
C LEU A 420 -28.93 -19.60 -13.69
N VAL A 421 -28.26 -20.55 -13.03
CA VAL A 421 -27.98 -21.88 -13.60
C VAL A 421 -29.22 -22.77 -13.60
N ILE A 422 -30.04 -22.73 -12.54
CA ILE A 422 -31.23 -23.56 -12.40
C ILE A 422 -32.44 -22.97 -13.17
N GLY A 423 -32.46 -21.66 -13.40
CA GLY A 423 -33.61 -20.93 -13.97
C GLY A 423 -34.77 -20.71 -12.99
N GLN A 424 -34.77 -21.38 -11.83
CA GLN A 424 -35.82 -21.30 -10.80
C GLN A 424 -35.24 -20.95 -9.43
N GLN A 425 -36.07 -20.36 -8.57
CA GLN A 425 -35.70 -20.02 -7.19
C GLN A 425 -36.03 -21.17 -6.24
N VAL A 426 -35.08 -22.09 -6.06
CA VAL A 426 -35.22 -23.21 -5.13
C VAL A 426 -34.60 -22.84 -3.78
N ASP A 427 -35.44 -22.51 -2.80
CA ASP A 427 -35.07 -21.93 -1.50
C ASP A 427 -33.90 -22.62 -0.77
N TRP A 428 -33.91 -23.97 -0.70
CA TRP A 428 -32.85 -24.72 -0.02
C TRP A 428 -31.51 -24.71 -0.78
N LEU A 429 -31.55 -24.69 -2.12
CA LEU A 429 -30.34 -24.52 -2.95
C LEU A 429 -29.77 -23.11 -2.82
N MET A 430 -30.61 -22.07 -2.71
CA MET A 430 -30.15 -20.70 -2.43
C MET A 430 -29.45 -20.62 -1.07
N CYS A 431 -29.99 -21.30 -0.06
CA CYS A 431 -29.40 -21.39 1.28
C CYS A 431 -28.01 -22.08 1.27
N ILE A 432 -27.86 -23.19 0.53
CA ILE A 432 -26.57 -23.87 0.34
C ILE A 432 -25.58 -22.98 -0.41
N ALA A 433 -25.99 -22.40 -1.54
CA ALA A 433 -25.13 -21.56 -2.37
C ALA A 433 -24.62 -20.32 -1.62
N PHE A 434 -25.47 -19.67 -0.81
CA PHE A 434 -25.07 -18.56 0.06
C PHE A 434 -23.98 -18.96 1.08
N ASN A 435 -24.06 -20.16 1.64
CA ASN A 435 -23.09 -20.65 2.63
C ASN A 435 -21.80 -21.21 2.03
N PHE A 436 -21.75 -21.51 0.74
CA PHE A 436 -20.59 -22.15 0.11
C PHE A 436 -19.25 -21.43 0.43
N PRO A 437 -19.14 -20.08 0.34
CA PRO A 437 -17.95 -19.36 0.79
C PRO A 437 -17.61 -19.59 2.27
N SER A 438 -18.60 -19.50 3.16
CA SER A 438 -18.41 -19.69 4.59
C SER A 438 -17.95 -21.11 4.93
N LEU A 439 -18.49 -22.14 4.26
CA LEU A 439 -18.09 -23.53 4.44
C LEU A 439 -16.63 -23.77 4.06
N VAL A 440 -16.17 -23.23 2.92
CA VAL A 440 -14.75 -23.26 2.51
C VAL A 440 -13.86 -22.65 3.61
N ARG A 441 -14.29 -21.54 4.21
CA ARG A 441 -13.55 -20.86 5.29
C ARG A 441 -13.58 -21.63 6.62
N VAL A 442 -14.66 -22.34 6.94
CA VAL A 442 -14.74 -23.25 8.10
C VAL A 442 -13.71 -24.37 7.95
N ILE A 443 -13.67 -25.04 6.79
CA ILE A 443 -12.67 -26.10 6.50
C ILE A 443 -11.24 -25.56 6.63
N GLN A 444 -10.96 -24.39 6.05
CA GLN A 444 -9.65 -23.73 6.16
C GLN A 444 -9.28 -23.38 7.62
N SER A 445 -10.26 -22.99 8.44
CA SER A 445 -10.02 -22.61 9.84
C SER A 445 -9.79 -23.83 10.73
N VAL A 446 -10.56 -24.91 10.52
CA VAL A 446 -10.37 -26.19 11.21
C VAL A 446 -9.03 -26.83 10.80
N LYS A 447 -8.62 -26.74 9.53
CA LYS A 447 -7.29 -27.20 9.10
C LYS A 447 -6.16 -26.46 9.83
N ARG A 448 -6.23 -25.13 9.93
CA ARG A 448 -5.25 -24.34 10.69
C ARG A 448 -5.21 -24.70 12.18
N TYR A 449 -6.35 -25.08 12.77
CA TYR A 449 -6.37 -25.62 14.15
C TYR A 449 -5.53 -26.90 14.27
N TYR A 450 -5.70 -27.87 13.36
CA TYR A 450 -4.90 -29.10 13.39
C TYR A 450 -3.41 -28.87 13.11
N GLU A 451 -3.08 -27.95 12.19
CA GLU A 451 -1.69 -27.58 11.87
C GLU A 451 -0.99 -26.86 13.03
N ALA A 452 -1.65 -25.89 13.68
CA ALA A 452 -1.06 -25.06 14.73
C ALA A 452 -1.27 -25.59 16.17
N LYS A 453 -2.17 -26.58 16.37
CA LYS A 453 -2.63 -27.09 17.67
C LYS A 453 -3.17 -26.02 18.64
N GLN A 454 -3.64 -24.88 18.10
CA GLN A 454 -4.15 -23.74 18.89
C GLN A 454 -5.64 -23.50 18.64
N ALA A 455 -6.47 -23.79 19.63
CA ALA A 455 -7.94 -23.68 19.53
C ALA A 455 -8.41 -22.25 19.24
N TYR A 456 -7.92 -21.26 19.99
CA TYR A 456 -8.06 -19.84 19.67
C TYR A 456 -6.78 -19.39 18.93
N PRO A 457 -6.90 -18.73 17.76
CA PRO A 457 -8.12 -18.11 17.20
C PRO A 457 -8.89 -19.02 16.23
N HIS A 458 -8.35 -20.19 15.87
CA HIS A 458 -8.78 -20.94 14.69
C HIS A 458 -10.20 -21.51 14.76
N LEU A 459 -10.57 -22.18 15.86
CA LEU A 459 -11.93 -22.73 16.05
C LEU A 459 -12.96 -21.63 16.30
N VAL A 460 -12.56 -20.53 16.96
CA VAL A 460 -13.45 -19.36 17.15
C VAL A 460 -13.74 -18.67 15.82
N ASN A 461 -12.75 -18.60 14.92
CA ASN A 461 -12.98 -18.15 13.54
C ASN A 461 -13.93 -19.09 12.78
N ALA A 462 -13.79 -20.41 12.95
CA ALA A 462 -14.70 -21.39 12.35
C ALA A 462 -16.15 -21.16 12.85
N ALA A 463 -16.36 -21.01 14.16
CA ALA A 463 -17.67 -20.70 14.75
C ALA A 463 -18.27 -19.39 14.21
N LYS A 464 -17.47 -18.33 14.08
CA LYS A 464 -17.87 -17.07 13.45
C LYS A 464 -18.37 -17.29 12.01
N LEU A 465 -17.66 -18.11 11.23
CA LEU A 465 -18.01 -18.37 9.84
C LEU A 465 -19.28 -19.22 9.72
N SER A 466 -19.46 -20.23 10.59
CA SER A 466 -20.68 -21.03 10.67
C SER A 466 -21.93 -20.20 11.00
N SER A 467 -21.81 -19.09 11.72
CA SER A 467 -22.95 -18.21 12.03
C SER A 467 -23.61 -17.57 10.81
N ALA A 468 -22.97 -17.60 9.62
CA ALA A 468 -23.59 -17.19 8.36
C ALA A 468 -24.87 -17.98 7.98
N PHE A 469 -25.04 -19.18 8.56
CA PHE A 469 -26.24 -20.00 8.42
C PHE A 469 -27.53 -19.27 8.82
N PHE A 470 -27.49 -18.39 9.83
CA PHE A 470 -28.68 -17.64 10.23
C PHE A 470 -29.12 -16.65 9.13
N SER A 471 -28.18 -15.94 8.50
CA SER A 471 -28.52 -15.09 7.35
C SER A 471 -29.01 -15.87 6.12
N SER A 472 -28.52 -17.09 5.88
CA SER A 472 -29.01 -17.91 4.76
C SER A 472 -30.40 -18.50 4.98
N CYS A 473 -30.78 -18.79 6.23
CA CYS A 473 -32.11 -19.30 6.57
C CYS A 473 -33.25 -18.37 6.11
N MET A 474 -32.98 -17.08 5.89
CA MET A 474 -33.93 -16.13 5.29
C MET A 474 -34.42 -16.51 3.88
N TYR A 475 -33.67 -17.35 3.15
CA TYR A 475 -34.11 -17.89 1.87
C TYR A 475 -35.20 -18.96 2.02
N LEU A 476 -35.31 -19.66 3.16
CA LEU A 476 -36.22 -20.79 3.35
C LEU A 476 -37.66 -20.32 3.58
N ASN A 477 -38.62 -20.74 2.75
CA ASN A 477 -40.04 -20.38 2.93
C ASN A 477 -40.57 -20.74 4.32
N VAL A 478 -40.21 -21.91 4.85
CA VAL A 478 -40.60 -22.40 6.19
C VAL A 478 -40.20 -21.43 7.31
N VAL A 479 -39.04 -20.76 7.18
CA VAL A 479 -38.59 -19.74 8.15
C VAL A 479 -39.44 -18.47 8.01
N ARG A 480 -39.87 -18.12 6.80
CA ARG A 480 -40.68 -16.93 6.51
C ARG A 480 -42.15 -17.10 6.89
N THR A 481 -42.69 -18.33 6.89
CA THR A 481 -44.08 -18.63 7.26
C THR A 481 -44.28 -18.79 8.78
N HIS A 482 -43.33 -19.42 9.49
CA HIS A 482 -43.48 -19.69 10.92
C HIS A 482 -42.80 -18.62 11.78
N LYS A 483 -43.61 -17.79 12.45
CA LYS A 483 -43.14 -16.67 13.31
C LYS A 483 -42.07 -17.08 14.34
N TRP A 484 -42.19 -18.28 14.93
CA TRP A 484 -41.22 -18.76 15.93
C TRP A 484 -39.83 -19.05 15.30
N LEU A 485 -39.78 -19.67 14.13
CA LEU A 485 -38.54 -19.88 13.37
C LEU A 485 -37.94 -18.55 12.92
N LEU A 486 -38.77 -17.63 12.44
CA LEU A 486 -38.33 -16.29 12.05
C LEU A 486 -37.65 -15.56 13.21
N ASN A 487 -38.26 -15.59 14.41
CA ASN A 487 -37.71 -14.97 15.61
C ASN A 487 -36.37 -15.60 16.04
N LEU A 488 -36.26 -16.94 16.02
CA LEU A 488 -35.00 -17.64 16.29
C LEU A 488 -33.89 -17.24 15.29
N VAL A 489 -34.23 -17.15 14.00
CA VAL A 489 -33.31 -16.73 12.95
C VAL A 489 -32.90 -15.26 13.15
N ILE A 490 -33.80 -14.36 13.53
CA ILE A 490 -33.46 -12.96 13.85
C ILE A 490 -32.47 -12.88 15.01
N ILE A 491 -32.70 -13.62 16.10
CA ILE A 491 -31.76 -13.70 17.25
C ILE A 491 -30.40 -14.22 16.78
N GLY A 492 -30.38 -15.27 15.96
CA GLY A 492 -29.16 -15.80 15.35
C GLY A 492 -28.43 -14.80 14.44
N ARG A 493 -29.16 -13.94 13.71
CA ARG A 493 -28.58 -12.86 12.88
C ARG A 493 -28.05 -11.70 13.73
N VAL A 494 -28.66 -11.39 14.86
CA VAL A 494 -28.09 -10.43 15.84
C VAL A 494 -26.77 -10.98 16.40
N TYR A 495 -26.74 -12.26 16.79
CA TYR A 495 -25.51 -12.93 17.23
C TYR A 495 -24.43 -12.95 16.14
N GLU A 496 -24.76 -13.36 14.91
CA GLU A 496 -23.88 -13.32 13.74
C GLU A 496 -23.29 -11.92 13.53
N THR A 497 -24.14 -10.88 13.58
CA THR A 497 -23.74 -9.48 13.38
C THR A 497 -22.77 -9.03 14.46
N SER A 498 -23.09 -9.26 15.74
CA SER A 498 -22.25 -8.88 16.88
C SER A 498 -20.90 -9.62 16.86
N PHE A 499 -20.91 -10.93 16.59
CA PHE A 499 -19.68 -11.73 16.54
C PHE A 499 -18.78 -11.30 15.38
N LYS A 500 -19.35 -11.02 14.20
CA LYS A 500 -18.60 -10.46 13.07
C LYS A 500 -18.08 -9.05 13.35
N ILE A 501 -18.84 -8.18 14.04
CA ILE A 501 -18.37 -6.84 14.44
C ILE A 501 -17.18 -6.93 15.40
N TYR A 502 -17.28 -7.77 16.43
CA TYR A 502 -16.16 -8.09 17.33
C TYR A 502 -14.93 -8.52 16.52
N TRP A 503 -15.11 -9.49 15.62
CA TRP A 503 -14.00 -10.07 14.88
C TRP A 503 -13.28 -9.06 13.98
N ASP A 504 -14.03 -8.27 13.19
CA ASP A 504 -13.44 -7.28 12.30
C ASP A 504 -12.61 -6.25 13.08
N ILE A 505 -13.12 -5.75 14.22
CA ILE A 505 -12.47 -4.67 14.98
C ILE A 505 -11.31 -5.20 15.85
N ILE A 506 -11.52 -6.29 16.58
CA ILE A 506 -10.60 -6.78 17.62
C ILE A 506 -9.55 -7.74 17.05
N GLU A 507 -9.93 -8.66 16.16
CA GLU A 507 -9.05 -9.72 15.66
C GLU A 507 -8.40 -9.32 14.33
N ASP A 508 -9.23 -8.95 13.34
CA ASP A 508 -8.76 -8.64 11.98
C ASP A 508 -8.06 -7.28 11.91
N TRP A 509 -8.50 -6.26 12.66
CA TRP A 509 -7.87 -4.94 12.66
C TRP A 509 -6.94 -4.70 13.86
N ALA A 510 -6.96 -5.58 14.87
CA ALA A 510 -6.18 -5.45 16.11
C ALA A 510 -6.37 -4.09 16.84
N LEU A 511 -7.58 -3.52 16.77
CA LEU A 511 -7.95 -2.27 17.45
C LEU A 511 -8.46 -2.51 18.88
N LEU A 512 -8.63 -1.43 19.62
CA LEU A 512 -9.03 -1.40 21.03
C LEU A 512 -8.03 -2.15 21.92
N SER A 513 -8.48 -3.14 22.70
CA SER A 513 -7.59 -4.05 23.42
C SER A 513 -6.90 -5.08 22.52
N GLY A 514 -7.48 -5.34 21.35
CA GLY A 514 -7.06 -6.30 20.33
C GLY A 514 -7.07 -7.77 20.77
N GLY A 515 -7.05 -8.66 19.78
CA GLY A 515 -6.86 -10.09 19.94
C GLY A 515 -5.37 -10.47 20.00
N LEU A 516 -5.03 -11.66 19.47
CA LEU A 516 -3.64 -12.15 19.42
C LEU A 516 -2.65 -11.13 18.83
N GLY A 517 -3.01 -10.50 17.71
CA GLY A 517 -2.17 -9.50 17.00
C GLY A 517 -1.96 -8.16 17.72
N ALA A 518 -2.48 -7.98 18.94
CA ALA A 518 -2.18 -6.84 19.80
C ALA A 518 -1.57 -7.23 21.16
N ARG A 519 -1.46 -8.53 21.49
CA ARG A 519 -0.98 -8.99 22.80
C ARG A 519 0.46 -8.54 23.08
N VAL A 520 1.34 -8.66 22.09
CA VAL A 520 2.76 -8.28 22.19
C VAL A 520 2.90 -6.76 22.30
N PHE A 521 2.12 -5.97 21.55
CA PHE A 521 2.07 -4.52 21.72
C PHE A 521 1.52 -4.06 23.08
N LYS A 522 0.67 -4.85 23.76
CA LYS A 522 0.11 -4.50 25.08
C LYS A 522 1.19 -4.31 26.17
N SER A 523 2.39 -4.87 26.03
CA SER A 523 3.52 -4.64 26.95
C SER A 523 4.46 -3.50 26.54
N LYS A 524 4.23 -2.84 25.39
CA LYS A 524 5.13 -1.84 24.80
C LYS A 524 4.47 -0.44 24.69
N PRO A 525 4.15 0.25 25.81
CA PRO A 525 3.35 1.48 25.81
C PRO A 525 3.94 2.62 24.97
N HIS A 526 5.27 2.70 24.84
CA HIS A 526 5.97 3.68 23.99
C HIS A 526 5.71 3.51 22.48
N THR A 527 5.17 2.36 22.04
CA THR A 527 4.79 2.11 20.63
C THR A 527 3.33 2.41 20.33
N TRP A 528 2.53 2.78 21.34
CA TRP A 528 1.09 2.97 21.19
C TRP A 528 0.77 4.26 20.44
N GLN A 529 0.02 4.15 19.34
CA GLN A 529 -0.55 5.33 18.69
C GLN A 529 -1.65 5.96 19.54
N ASN A 530 -2.47 5.13 20.21
CA ASN A 530 -3.48 5.55 21.17
C ASN A 530 -3.86 4.39 22.11
N LYS A 531 -3.77 4.60 23.43
CA LYS A 531 -4.07 3.60 24.49
C LYS A 531 -5.43 2.90 24.36
N TYR A 532 -6.44 3.60 23.83
CA TYR A 532 -7.83 3.15 23.76
C TYR A 532 -8.21 2.59 22.40
N ILE A 533 -7.63 3.10 21.30
CA ILE A 533 -8.07 2.76 19.93
C ILE A 533 -7.07 1.89 19.18
N CYS A 534 -5.77 2.15 19.30
CA CYS A 534 -4.74 1.48 18.50
C CYS A 534 -3.41 1.44 19.28
N ARG A 535 -3.14 0.31 19.93
CA ARG A 535 -1.94 0.11 20.76
C ARG A 535 -0.68 -0.23 19.97
N ARG A 536 -0.70 -0.07 18.65
CA ARG A 536 0.32 -0.56 17.72
C ARG A 536 0.64 0.52 16.68
N PRO A 537 1.82 0.48 16.04
CA PRO A 537 2.08 1.31 14.87
C PRO A 537 1.07 1.03 13.76
N SER A 538 0.50 2.08 13.17
CA SER A 538 -0.41 2.00 12.02
C SER A 538 -0.09 3.09 11.00
N ALA A 539 -0.24 2.78 9.71
CA ALA A 539 -0.11 3.75 8.61
C ALA A 539 -1.30 4.72 8.51
N PHE A 540 -2.36 4.50 9.30
CA PHE A 540 -3.57 5.31 9.35
C PHE A 540 -3.63 6.19 10.60
N LYS A 541 -4.24 7.38 10.50
CA LYS A 541 -4.50 8.25 11.66
C LYS A 541 -5.67 7.70 12.48
N THR A 542 -5.67 7.93 13.78
CA THR A 542 -6.73 7.48 14.72
C THR A 542 -8.14 7.88 14.26
N GLN A 543 -8.33 9.08 13.70
CA GLN A 543 -9.61 9.53 13.13
C GLN A 543 -10.14 8.59 12.02
N VAL A 544 -9.26 8.06 11.17
CA VAL A 544 -9.62 7.13 10.08
C VAL A 544 -10.00 5.76 10.66
N LEU A 545 -9.34 5.33 11.74
CA LEU A 545 -9.67 4.08 12.44
C LEU A 545 -11.04 4.18 13.14
N VAL A 546 -11.35 5.32 13.77
CA VAL A 546 -12.68 5.58 14.36
C VAL A 546 -13.77 5.60 13.28
N PHE A 547 -13.53 6.30 12.17
CA PHE A 547 -14.45 6.29 11.02
C PHE A 547 -14.70 4.87 10.51
N ALA A 548 -13.65 4.05 10.38
CA ALA A 548 -13.77 2.66 9.96
C ALA A 548 -14.59 1.80 10.93
N ILE A 549 -14.40 1.97 12.26
CA ILE A 549 -15.20 1.29 13.29
C ILE A 549 -16.68 1.65 13.13
N VAL A 550 -17.02 2.94 13.08
CA VAL A 550 -18.41 3.43 12.95
C VAL A 550 -19.03 2.93 11.65
N ASN A 551 -18.33 3.08 10.52
CA ASN A 551 -18.80 2.62 9.22
C ASN A 551 -19.04 1.09 9.19
N ASN A 552 -18.15 0.31 9.81
CA ASN A 552 -18.30 -1.14 9.89
C ASN A 552 -19.55 -1.55 10.67
N ILE A 553 -19.81 -0.92 11.82
CA ILE A 553 -20.99 -1.20 12.66
C ILE A 553 -22.28 -0.83 11.91
N LEU A 554 -22.33 0.36 11.29
CA LEU A 554 -23.50 0.83 10.54
C LEU A 554 -23.81 -0.09 9.35
N LEU A 555 -22.81 -0.41 8.52
CA LEU A 555 -23.02 -1.24 7.32
C LEU A 555 -23.31 -2.71 7.67
N ARG A 556 -22.72 -3.25 8.74
CA ARG A 556 -23.08 -4.58 9.29
C ARG A 556 -24.53 -4.63 9.77
N SER A 557 -25.04 -3.53 10.32
CA SER A 557 -26.40 -3.44 10.89
C SER A 557 -27.47 -3.08 9.85
N LEU A 558 -27.10 -2.87 8.58
CA LEU A 558 -28.01 -2.41 7.52
C LEU A 558 -29.23 -3.32 7.33
N TRP A 559 -29.08 -4.64 7.58
CA TRP A 559 -30.18 -5.61 7.49
C TRP A 559 -31.33 -5.33 8.47
N ILE A 560 -31.06 -4.66 9.60
CA ILE A 560 -32.07 -4.29 10.61
C ILE A 560 -33.04 -3.28 9.97
N TYR A 561 -32.50 -2.26 9.29
CA TYR A 561 -33.31 -1.31 8.54
C TYR A 561 -34.09 -2.00 7.41
N SER A 562 -33.45 -2.93 6.67
CA SER A 562 -34.14 -3.71 5.63
C SER A 562 -35.32 -4.52 6.17
N PHE A 563 -35.23 -4.99 7.41
CA PHE A 563 -36.22 -5.86 8.04
C PHE A 563 -37.42 -5.10 8.59
N TYR A 564 -37.17 -3.97 9.28
CA TYR A 564 -38.23 -3.18 9.92
C TYR A 564 -38.84 -2.09 9.02
N SER A 565 -38.19 -1.71 7.92
CA SER A 565 -38.70 -0.64 7.05
C SER A 565 -39.97 -1.09 6.30
N THR A 566 -41.02 -0.27 6.43
CA THR A 566 -42.28 -0.43 5.68
C THR A 566 -42.18 0.09 4.26
N HIS A 567 -41.15 0.89 3.93
CA HIS A 567 -40.97 1.46 2.60
C HIS A 567 -40.78 0.37 1.54
N LEU A 568 -41.64 0.39 0.51
CA LEU A 568 -41.63 -0.58 -0.61
C LEU A 568 -40.24 -0.74 -1.24
N PHE A 569 -39.45 0.34 -1.31
CA PHE A 569 -38.08 0.30 -1.84
C PHE A 569 -37.18 -0.74 -1.17
N THR A 570 -37.27 -0.94 0.15
CA THR A 570 -36.41 -1.90 0.87
C THR A 570 -36.68 -3.37 0.49
N LYS A 571 -37.86 -3.65 -0.07
CA LYS A 571 -38.25 -4.96 -0.59
C LYS A 571 -37.87 -5.15 -2.07
N THR A 572 -37.30 -4.14 -2.72
CA THR A 572 -36.93 -4.21 -4.15
C THR A 572 -35.57 -4.88 -4.40
N PHE A 573 -35.45 -5.45 -5.59
CA PHE A 573 -34.18 -5.88 -6.17
C PHE A 573 -33.08 -4.81 -6.11
N TRP A 574 -33.44 -3.54 -6.36
CA TRP A 574 -32.51 -2.41 -6.40
C TRP A 574 -31.88 -2.11 -5.04
N TYR A 575 -32.68 -2.17 -3.97
CA TYR A 575 -32.17 -2.03 -2.60
C TYR A 575 -31.21 -3.16 -2.21
N GLN A 576 -31.51 -4.42 -2.59
CA GLN A 576 -30.58 -5.53 -2.37
C GLN A 576 -29.24 -5.30 -3.10
N THR A 577 -29.31 -4.84 -4.35
CA THR A 577 -28.12 -4.49 -5.16
C THR A 577 -27.31 -3.35 -4.51
N PHE A 578 -27.98 -2.32 -3.99
CA PHE A 578 -27.35 -1.24 -3.24
C PHE A 578 -26.63 -1.75 -1.97
N CYS A 579 -27.24 -2.67 -1.22
CA CYS A 579 -26.61 -3.30 -0.06
C CYS A 579 -25.33 -4.08 -0.44
N ILE A 580 -25.31 -4.77 -1.59
CA ILE A 580 -24.12 -5.46 -2.10
C ILE A 580 -22.98 -4.46 -2.40
N PHE A 581 -23.29 -3.30 -3.00
CA PHE A 581 -22.28 -2.25 -3.22
C PHE A 581 -21.71 -1.70 -1.91
N LEU A 582 -22.56 -1.48 -0.91
CA LEU A 582 -22.12 -1.03 0.41
C LEU A 582 -21.24 -2.08 1.09
N GLU A 583 -21.56 -3.38 1.01
CA GLU A 583 -20.73 -4.45 1.57
C GLU A 583 -19.37 -4.58 0.85
N ILE A 584 -19.32 -4.43 -0.48
CA ILE A 584 -18.06 -4.38 -1.24
C ILE A 584 -17.22 -3.14 -0.82
N THR A 585 -17.87 -2.00 -0.62
CA THR A 585 -17.21 -0.76 -0.16
C THR A 585 -16.69 -0.90 1.28
N ARG A 586 -17.47 -1.53 2.18
CA ARG A 586 -17.04 -1.88 3.54
C ARG A 586 -15.81 -2.79 3.53
N LYS A 587 -15.81 -3.81 2.65
CA LYS A 587 -14.66 -4.71 2.47
C LYS A 587 -13.42 -3.96 1.97
N CYS A 588 -13.56 -2.86 1.22
CA CYS A 588 -12.41 -2.00 0.89
C CYS A 588 -11.73 -1.41 2.14
N ILE A 589 -12.51 -0.93 3.10
CA ILE A 589 -11.99 -0.40 4.37
C ILE A 589 -11.35 -1.53 5.18
N TRP A 590 -12.01 -2.69 5.25
CA TRP A 590 -11.47 -3.87 5.92
C TRP A 590 -10.15 -4.34 5.30
N ASN A 591 -10.03 -4.36 3.96
CA ASN A 591 -8.80 -4.75 3.26
C ASN A 591 -7.64 -3.82 3.62
N ALA A 592 -7.87 -2.50 3.60
CA ALA A 592 -6.87 -1.49 3.96
C ALA A 592 -6.32 -1.69 5.38
N ILE A 593 -7.20 -1.88 6.37
CA ILE A 593 -6.81 -2.00 7.78
C ILE A 593 -6.29 -3.42 8.10
N ARG A 594 -6.83 -4.48 7.48
CA ARG A 594 -6.34 -5.86 7.68
C ARG A 594 -4.90 -6.06 7.19
N MET A 595 -4.52 -5.37 6.12
CA MET A 595 -3.16 -5.39 5.56
C MET A 595 -2.19 -4.56 6.38
N ASP A 596 -2.62 -3.41 6.93
CA ASP A 596 -1.88 -2.69 7.98
C ASP A 596 -1.71 -3.58 9.22
N ASN A 597 -2.76 -4.33 9.60
CA ASN A 597 -2.67 -5.31 10.69
C ASN A 597 -1.55 -6.31 10.44
N GLN A 598 -1.61 -7.00 9.30
CA GLN A 598 -0.63 -8.00 8.93
C GLN A 598 0.79 -7.45 8.80
N GLN A 599 0.96 -6.22 8.29
CA GLN A 599 2.27 -5.58 8.23
C GLN A 599 2.86 -5.44 9.63
N ALA A 600 2.16 -4.82 10.58
CA ALA A 600 2.78 -4.57 11.88
C ALA A 600 3.05 -5.87 12.66
N THR A 601 2.24 -6.92 12.50
CA THR A 601 2.55 -8.25 13.04
C THR A 601 3.80 -8.85 12.39
N ASN A 602 3.96 -8.74 11.07
CA ASN A 602 5.18 -9.19 10.39
C ASN A 602 6.43 -8.41 10.87
N CYS A 603 6.27 -7.17 11.35
CA CYS A 603 7.35 -6.39 11.97
C CYS A 603 7.69 -6.85 13.41
N GLU A 604 6.82 -7.58 14.11
CA GLU A 604 7.05 -8.05 15.48
C GLU A 604 7.99 -9.26 15.53
N ASP A 605 7.78 -10.24 14.65
CA ASP A 605 8.50 -11.53 14.64
C ASP A 605 9.90 -11.46 14.01
N PHE A 606 10.32 -10.29 13.50
CA PHE A 606 11.49 -10.11 12.59
C PHE A 606 11.49 -11.14 11.44
N ALA A 607 10.29 -11.59 11.04
CA ALA A 607 10.09 -12.70 10.12
C ALA A 607 10.51 -12.29 8.70
N ASN A 608 11.39 -13.12 8.13
CA ASN A 608 12.10 -12.97 6.85
C ASN A 608 11.62 -11.80 5.97
N THR A 609 12.23 -10.63 6.20
CA THR A 609 11.90 -9.39 5.52
C THR A 609 12.32 -9.45 4.05
N ARG A 610 11.42 -9.91 3.19
CA ARG A 610 11.55 -9.75 1.73
C ARG A 610 11.44 -8.25 1.41
N PHE A 611 12.51 -7.63 0.90
CA PHE A 611 12.46 -6.23 0.47
C PHE A 611 11.36 -6.05 -0.56
N ILE A 612 10.26 -5.38 -0.22
CA ILE A 612 9.19 -4.93 -1.10
C ILE A 612 9.48 -3.58 -1.80
N PRO A 613 10.70 -3.27 -2.33
CA PRO A 613 11.28 -1.91 -2.41
C PRO A 613 10.25 -0.84 -2.74
N VAL A 614 9.80 -0.15 -1.69
CA VAL A 614 8.53 0.58 -1.63
C VAL A 614 8.24 1.27 -2.96
N THR A 615 7.15 0.86 -3.62
CA THR A 615 6.71 1.34 -4.94
C THR A 615 6.15 2.77 -4.88
N LEU A 616 6.91 3.65 -4.24
CA LEU A 616 7.12 5.01 -4.73
C LEU A 616 7.28 4.90 -6.24
N SER A 617 6.31 5.42 -6.99
CA SER A 617 6.47 5.56 -8.43
C SER A 617 7.82 6.23 -8.69
N LEU A 618 8.61 5.71 -9.61
CA LEU A 618 9.91 6.31 -9.92
C LEU A 618 9.76 7.75 -10.43
N ASN A 619 8.56 8.16 -10.84
CA ASN A 619 8.18 9.57 -11.03
C ASN A 619 8.33 10.41 -9.76
N GLU A 620 7.99 9.91 -8.56
CA GLU A 620 8.24 10.62 -7.30
C GLU A 620 9.72 10.59 -6.92
N ARG A 621 10.40 9.44 -7.04
CA ARG A 621 11.84 9.35 -6.76
C ARG A 621 12.66 10.27 -7.69
N ALA A 622 12.39 10.26 -8.99
CA ALA A 622 13.03 11.13 -9.98
C ALA A 622 12.66 12.61 -9.80
N ARG A 623 11.39 12.95 -9.50
CA ARG A 623 11.02 14.35 -9.16
C ARG A 623 11.69 14.83 -7.87
N LEU A 624 11.86 13.96 -6.87
CA LEU A 624 12.56 14.30 -5.63
C LEU A 624 14.06 14.42 -5.85
N LYS A 625 14.65 13.53 -6.66
CA LYS A 625 16.06 13.57 -7.03
C LYS A 625 16.39 14.83 -7.85
N HIS A 626 15.60 15.15 -8.88
CA HIS A 626 15.72 16.39 -9.66
C HIS A 626 15.58 17.62 -8.77
N LYS A 627 14.57 17.67 -7.88
CA LYS A 627 14.42 18.76 -6.90
C LYS A 627 15.60 18.87 -5.93
N MET A 628 16.24 17.76 -5.58
CA MET A 628 17.46 17.78 -4.76
C MET A 628 18.69 18.23 -5.55
N GLU A 629 18.81 17.81 -6.81
CA GLU A 629 19.87 18.24 -7.72
C GLU A 629 19.75 19.76 -7.97
N GLU A 630 18.56 20.29 -8.28
CA GLU A 630 18.26 21.73 -8.37
C GLU A 630 18.62 22.49 -7.07
N ILE A 631 18.28 21.94 -5.89
CA ILE A 631 18.59 22.59 -4.60
C ILE A 631 20.07 22.56 -4.28
N ASN A 632 20.77 21.47 -4.60
CA ASN A 632 22.21 21.35 -4.41
C ASN A 632 22.96 22.28 -5.37
N GLU A 633 22.50 22.40 -6.61
CA GLU A 633 23.04 23.32 -7.60
C GLU A 633 22.79 24.79 -7.19
N PHE A 634 21.58 25.13 -6.75
CA PHE A 634 21.26 26.47 -6.24
C PHE A 634 22.11 26.84 -5.01
N LYS A 635 22.33 25.88 -4.08
CA LYS A 635 23.26 26.05 -2.95
C LYS A 635 24.71 26.21 -3.41
N GLY A 636 25.16 25.45 -4.41
CA GLY A 636 26.48 25.57 -5.00
C GLY A 636 26.71 26.95 -5.63
N ARG A 637 25.74 27.43 -6.43
CA ARG A 637 25.75 28.79 -6.99
C ARG A 637 25.81 29.85 -5.88
N ARG A 638 24.97 29.75 -4.84
CA ARG A 638 25.01 30.66 -3.67
C ARG A 638 26.38 30.66 -2.96
N MET A 639 26.98 29.50 -2.72
CA MET A 639 28.33 29.41 -2.12
C MET A 639 29.42 30.00 -3.01
N SER A 640 29.32 29.84 -4.34
CA SER A 640 30.26 30.46 -5.29
C SER A 640 30.12 31.99 -5.34
N LEU A 641 28.91 32.52 -5.17
CA LEU A 641 28.64 33.95 -5.07
C LEU A 641 29.23 34.53 -3.78
N VAL A 642 29.00 33.87 -2.62
CA VAL A 642 29.61 34.27 -1.34
C VAL A 642 31.13 34.28 -1.43
N ARG A 643 31.76 33.22 -1.94
CA ARG A 643 33.23 33.19 -2.15
C ARG A 643 33.72 34.27 -3.13
N ARG A 644 32.93 34.67 -4.12
CA ARG A 644 33.27 35.80 -5.01
C ARG A 644 33.15 37.14 -4.30
N THR A 645 32.10 37.37 -3.50
CA THR A 645 31.98 38.59 -2.70
C THR A 645 33.07 38.68 -1.65
N ASP A 646 33.42 37.59 -0.96
CA ASP A 646 34.49 37.56 0.03
C ASP A 646 35.86 37.82 -0.63
N LYS A 647 36.11 37.24 -1.81
CA LYS A 647 37.35 37.48 -2.57
C LYS A 647 37.43 38.93 -3.08
N LEU A 648 36.32 39.52 -3.52
CA LEU A 648 36.27 40.93 -3.92
C LEU A 648 36.46 41.86 -2.70
N LEU A 649 35.83 41.56 -1.56
CA LEU A 649 36.01 42.31 -0.31
C LEU A 649 37.46 42.24 0.19
N GLY A 650 38.08 41.05 0.13
CA GLY A 650 39.51 40.86 0.44
C GLY A 650 40.45 41.56 -0.55
N GLN A 651 40.07 41.70 -1.83
CA GLN A 651 40.81 42.50 -2.81
C GLN A 651 40.59 44.02 -2.63
N MET A 652 39.48 44.44 -2.04
CA MET A 652 39.23 45.84 -1.66
C MET A 652 39.86 46.25 -0.32
N GLN A 653 40.25 45.30 0.55
CA GLN A 653 40.98 45.61 1.78
C GLN A 653 42.32 46.34 1.56
N PRO A 654 43.25 45.88 0.68
CA PRO A 654 44.48 46.61 0.40
C PRO A 654 44.23 47.95 -0.28
N VAL A 655 43.17 48.08 -1.08
CA VAL A 655 42.77 49.37 -1.69
C VAL A 655 42.24 50.35 -0.64
N LYS A 656 41.47 49.87 0.35
CA LYS A 656 41.06 50.69 1.50
C LYS A 656 42.24 51.08 2.39
N GLN A 657 43.21 50.19 2.59
CA GLN A 657 44.43 50.50 3.34
C GLN A 657 45.31 51.51 2.61
N SER A 658 45.52 51.37 1.29
CA SER A 658 46.30 52.34 0.51
C SER A 658 45.60 53.69 0.39
N MET A 659 44.28 53.73 0.20
CA MET A 659 43.51 54.99 0.28
C MET A 659 43.62 55.63 1.66
N LYS A 660 43.59 54.85 2.75
CA LYS A 660 43.73 55.40 4.10
C LYS A 660 45.12 56.01 4.32
N VAL A 661 46.18 55.30 3.92
CA VAL A 661 47.55 55.83 3.94
C VAL A 661 47.69 57.08 3.08
N PHE A 662 47.06 57.15 1.90
CA PHE A 662 47.12 58.32 1.02
C PHE A 662 46.40 59.55 1.61
N VAL A 663 45.24 59.34 2.26
CA VAL A 663 44.49 60.39 2.96
C VAL A 663 45.22 60.84 4.24
N ASP A 664 45.81 59.91 5.00
CA ASP A 664 46.62 60.22 6.18
C ASP A 664 47.90 61.01 5.77
N TYR A 665 48.52 60.71 4.62
CA TYR A 665 49.67 61.45 4.12
C TYR A 665 49.30 62.88 3.69
N GLN A 666 48.20 63.05 2.93
CA GLN A 666 47.72 64.37 2.51
C GLN A 666 47.26 65.24 3.69
N THR A 667 46.65 64.65 4.73
CA THR A 667 46.30 65.40 5.94
C THR A 667 47.53 65.81 6.76
N VAL A 668 48.58 64.99 6.83
CA VAL A 668 49.84 65.38 7.48
C VAL A 668 50.58 66.50 6.72
N GLU A 669 50.56 66.51 5.38
CA GLU A 669 51.12 67.62 4.61
C GLU A 669 50.30 68.92 4.76
N LEU A 670 48.96 68.83 4.75
CA LEU A 670 48.08 69.98 5.00
C LEU A 670 48.27 70.58 6.41
N VAL A 671 48.43 69.75 7.44
CA VAL A 671 48.70 70.21 8.82
C VAL A 671 50.08 70.88 8.92
N LYS A 672 51.12 70.33 8.28
CA LYS A 672 52.44 70.97 8.24
C LYS A 672 52.42 72.32 7.51
N HIS A 673 51.69 72.43 6.40
CA HIS A 673 51.54 73.70 5.69
C HIS A 673 50.73 74.75 6.46
N THR A 674 49.76 74.34 7.28
CA THR A 674 48.99 75.28 8.13
C THR A 674 49.75 75.71 9.38
N GLN A 675 50.61 74.87 9.98
CA GLN A 675 51.47 75.32 11.09
C GLN A 675 52.56 76.31 10.64
N VAL A 676 53.22 76.07 9.50
CA VAL A 676 54.25 76.99 8.98
C VAL A 676 53.67 78.35 8.55
N THR A 677 52.37 78.44 8.25
CA THR A 677 51.69 79.72 7.93
C THR A 677 51.05 80.41 9.13
N LEU A 678 50.97 79.76 10.29
CA LEU A 678 50.51 80.36 11.55
C LEU A 678 51.68 80.92 12.39
N ASP A 679 52.84 80.28 12.37
CA ASP A 679 54.04 80.75 13.12
C ASP A 679 54.80 81.89 12.42
N SER A 680 54.34 82.34 11.24
CA SER A 680 54.87 83.51 10.51
C SER A 680 53.90 84.70 10.51
N GLY A 681 52.96 84.73 11.45
CA GLY A 681 51.83 85.65 11.53
C GLY A 681 51.66 86.37 12.86
N LEU A 682 52.76 86.67 13.58
CA LEU A 682 52.82 87.60 14.71
C LEU A 682 54.21 88.24 14.82
#